data_AF-A0A452SZH2-F1
#
_entry.id   AF-A0A452SZH2-F1
#
_cell.length_a   1.000
_cell.length_b   1.000
_cell.length_c   1.000
_cell.angle_alpha   90.00
_cell.angle_beta   90.00
_cell.angle_gamma   90.00
#
_symmetry.space_group_name_H-M   'P 1'
#
loop_
_entity.id
_entity.type
_entity.pdbx_description
1 polymer ?
#
loop_
_entity_poly.entity_id
_entity_poly.type
_entity_poly.pdbx_seq_one_letter_code
_entity_poly.pdbx_strand_id
1 'polypeptide(L)'
;SFVPRDTPCIRSFLMHNTDLMFQILTFTCDACRKVILHVPSQLDAEKFVGRVNLKECFQSANLIHSSDPDFQILEDGSVYTTNAVLLSSEERSFTILLYDTENQEEKKILVLLQHQTKVLKKRHSKEKVLRRAKRRWAPIPCSMLENSLGPFPLFLQQLIAFATTPDGYTPELPLPLVIRIEDENDNYPIFTETTYVFTVSENCRVGSTVGQVCATDKDEPDTMHTRLKYSIIEQLPAYPTLFSMHPTTGVITTSSSQLDREVIDKYQLKIKVQDMDGQYFGLHTTSTCIINIGDVNDNLPTFTRTSYVTSVEENTVDVEILRVTVEDKDLMNTANWRANYTILKGNENGNFKIVTDPKTNEGVLCVVKPLNYEERQQVNLQIGVVNEAPYSKEASSRSVMSTATVTVNVKNQDEGPECSPAVQTVQIKENVPAGTKSNGYKAYDPETRSSSGIRYKKLTDPKGWVTVDENEGSITIFRSLDREAESVRGGIYNITVLASDKDGRTCTGTLGIILEDVNDSGPVIPKQTVVICKTVMSSADIVAVDPDGPTNGPPFDFSLDSDADSDIERKWRLTKINDTAARLFFQEDLPFGTYRVPVRVTDRHGLSLITPLNVMLCNCVTENDCTLRTDTRTGHGEVRLGKWAILAILLGIALLFCILFTLVCGGTGAAKQPKVFPDDLAQQNLIVSNTEAPGDDKICSTNGFTAHTVGSSAQGICGTLGSGAKNGGQETIEMVKGGHQTLESCRGAGHHHTLDSCRGGHVDVDNCRYTYSEWHSFTQPRLGEKVQLCNQDDKHKHAPDYVLTYNYEGKGSVAGSIGCCSERQEEDGLEFLDHLEPKFRTLAEACIKR
;
A
#
# COMPACT_ATOMS: atom_id res chain seq x y z
N SER A 1 -65.36 49.94 18.44
CA SER A 1 -66.07 51.15 17.98
C SER A 1 -65.29 51.75 16.81
N PHE A 2 -66.00 52.21 15.76
CA PHE A 2 -65.54 52.99 14.58
C PHE A 2 -64.06 52.99 14.12
N VAL A 3 -63.89 52.53 12.88
CA VAL A 3 -62.75 52.74 11.95
C VAL A 3 -63.02 54.03 11.14
N PRO A 4 -62.01 54.92 10.92
CA PRO A 4 -61.41 55.12 9.56
C PRO A 4 -59.91 55.58 9.59
N ARG A 5 -59.09 55.56 8.51
CA ARG A 5 -59.15 54.95 7.16
C ARG A 5 -57.76 54.90 6.46
N ASP A 6 -57.54 53.82 5.71
CA ASP A 6 -57.00 53.65 4.34
C ASP A 6 -55.74 54.39 3.79
N THR A 7 -54.73 53.56 3.45
CA THR A 7 -54.12 53.29 2.11
C THR A 7 -54.64 54.01 0.84
N PRO A 8 -53.80 54.20 -0.22
CA PRO A 8 -53.41 53.17 -1.22
C PRO A 8 -51.95 53.25 -1.73
N CYS A 9 -51.37 52.39 -2.61
CA CYS A 9 -51.71 51.13 -3.31
C CYS A 9 -50.38 50.34 -3.49
N ILE A 10 -50.24 49.03 -3.29
CA ILE A 10 -50.67 47.85 -4.09
C ILE A 10 -50.00 47.72 -5.49
N ARG A 11 -49.63 46.54 -6.02
CA ARG A 11 -48.99 45.26 -5.54
C ARG A 11 -48.86 44.31 -6.76
N SER A 12 -47.72 43.61 -6.93
CA SER A 12 -47.57 42.30 -7.62
C SER A 12 -48.06 42.10 -9.08
N PHE A 13 -47.24 41.47 -9.94
CA PHE A 13 -47.56 40.12 -10.46
C PHE A 13 -46.34 39.42 -11.10
N LEU A 14 -46.41 38.09 -11.22
CA LEU A 14 -45.43 37.26 -11.94
C LEU A 14 -45.78 37.17 -13.43
N MET A 15 -44.80 36.84 -14.28
CA MET A 15 -45.03 35.78 -15.28
C MET A 15 -43.76 35.01 -15.64
N HIS A 16 -43.96 33.87 -16.28
CA HIS A 16 -42.97 32.87 -16.68
C HIS A 16 -43.14 32.62 -18.19
N ASN A 17 -42.08 32.12 -18.85
CA ASN A 17 -42.08 31.57 -20.22
C ASN A 17 -42.47 32.51 -21.37
N THR A 18 -41.53 32.71 -22.31
CA THR A 18 -41.65 32.12 -23.67
C THR A 18 -40.26 31.88 -24.22
N ASP A 19 -40.07 30.71 -24.84
CA ASP A 19 -38.88 30.33 -25.59
C ASP A 19 -39.20 30.36 -27.11
N LEU A 20 -38.19 30.10 -27.95
CA LEU A 20 -38.21 29.83 -29.38
C LEU A 20 -38.29 30.99 -30.41
N MET A 21 -37.41 30.85 -31.41
CA MET A 21 -37.48 31.37 -32.80
C MET A 21 -37.38 32.89 -33.05
N PHE A 22 -36.15 33.35 -33.31
CA PHE A 22 -35.67 33.37 -34.70
C PHE A 22 -34.13 33.35 -34.76
N GLN A 23 -33.56 32.58 -35.69
CA GLN A 23 -32.13 32.62 -36.02
C GLN A 23 -31.84 33.56 -37.21
N ILE A 24 -30.56 33.76 -37.51
CA ILE A 24 -30.02 34.37 -38.74
C ILE A 24 -30.20 35.88 -38.85
N LEU A 25 -29.27 36.62 -38.23
CA LEU A 25 -28.50 37.62 -38.99
C LEU A 25 -27.11 37.84 -38.35
N THR A 26 -26.17 36.98 -38.70
CA THR A 26 -24.74 37.30 -38.60
C THR A 26 -24.42 38.42 -39.59
N PHE A 27 -23.71 39.47 -39.16
CA PHE A 27 -22.50 40.01 -39.83
C PHE A 27 -21.91 41.20 -39.06
N THR A 28 -20.67 41.03 -38.58
CA THR A 28 -19.62 42.05 -38.36
C THR A 28 -19.98 43.46 -37.85
N CYS A 29 -19.49 43.79 -36.65
CA CYS A 29 -18.79 45.08 -36.43
C CYS A 29 -17.68 44.97 -35.36
N ASP A 30 -17.02 43.80 -35.27
CA ASP A 30 -15.93 43.51 -34.33
C ASP A 30 -14.60 44.05 -34.88
N ALA A 31 -14.53 45.38 -35.03
CA ALA A 31 -13.41 46.09 -35.63
C ALA A 31 -12.96 47.22 -34.70
N CYS A 32 -11.76 47.09 -34.14
CA CYS A 32 -11.20 48.10 -33.26
C CYS A 32 -11.07 49.45 -33.97
N ARG A 33 -11.39 50.53 -33.25
CA ARG A 33 -11.48 51.88 -33.82
C ARG A 33 -10.15 52.31 -34.45
N LYS A 34 -10.20 52.71 -35.72
CA LYS A 34 -9.09 53.36 -36.43
C LYS A 34 -8.65 54.61 -35.66
N VAL A 35 -7.37 54.68 -35.30
CA VAL A 35 -6.78 55.81 -34.58
C VAL A 35 -6.06 56.73 -35.57
N ILE A 36 -6.22 58.04 -35.41
CA ILE A 36 -5.52 59.05 -36.21
C ILE A 36 -4.64 59.87 -35.27
N LEU A 37 -3.34 59.91 -35.56
CA LEU A 37 -2.35 60.72 -34.84
C LEU A 37 -1.86 61.83 -35.79
N HIS A 38 -1.88 63.08 -35.31
CA HIS A 38 -1.42 64.23 -36.09
C HIS A 38 0.04 64.54 -35.77
N VAL A 39 0.90 64.41 -36.78
CA VAL A 39 2.35 64.44 -36.62
C VAL A 39 3.04 65.43 -37.58
N PRO A 40 4.23 65.96 -37.24
CA PRO A 40 5.06 66.72 -38.18
C PRO A 40 5.57 65.81 -39.32
N SER A 41 5.95 66.42 -40.45
CA SER A 41 6.45 65.72 -41.66
C SER A 41 7.75 64.93 -41.47
N GLN A 42 8.45 65.15 -40.35
CA GLN A 42 9.65 64.44 -39.94
C GLN A 42 9.54 64.11 -38.44
N LEU A 43 9.74 62.85 -38.10
CA LEU A 43 9.88 62.36 -36.73
C LEU A 43 11.33 61.89 -36.53
N ASP A 44 11.95 62.31 -35.44
CA ASP A 44 13.28 61.81 -35.04
C ASP A 44 13.13 60.41 -34.41
N ALA A 45 14.23 59.68 -34.23
CA ALA A 45 14.24 58.40 -33.50
C ALA A 45 13.94 58.58 -32.00
N GLU A 46 13.53 57.50 -31.33
CA GLU A 46 13.22 57.39 -29.89
C GLU A 46 12.16 58.39 -29.38
N LYS A 47 11.33 58.91 -30.29
CA LYS A 47 10.44 60.04 -30.01
C LYS A 47 9.00 59.57 -29.79
N PHE A 48 8.39 60.00 -28.69
CA PHE A 48 6.98 59.74 -28.42
C PHE A 48 6.08 60.35 -29.50
N VAL A 49 5.26 59.51 -30.14
CA VAL A 49 4.38 59.86 -31.26
C VAL A 49 2.93 60.09 -30.80
N GLY A 50 2.49 59.33 -29.79
CA GLY A 50 1.13 59.36 -29.26
C GLY A 50 0.84 58.12 -28.41
N ARG A 51 -0.41 57.97 -27.97
CA ARG A 51 -0.86 56.84 -27.14
C ARG A 51 -2.16 56.27 -27.68
N VAL A 52 -2.27 54.94 -27.71
CA VAL A 52 -3.41 54.18 -28.20
C VAL A 52 -4.06 53.43 -27.04
N ASN A 53 -5.39 53.49 -26.91
CA ASN A 53 -6.10 52.79 -25.84
C ASN A 53 -6.28 51.31 -26.16
N LEU A 54 -5.25 50.49 -25.91
CA LEU A 54 -5.27 49.06 -26.24
C LEU A 54 -6.44 48.31 -25.57
N LYS A 55 -6.76 48.65 -24.32
CA LYS A 55 -7.82 48.01 -23.51
C LYS A 55 -9.26 48.34 -23.96
N GLU A 56 -9.45 49.32 -24.85
CA GLU A 56 -10.74 49.56 -25.54
C GLU A 56 -10.92 48.65 -26.76
N CYS A 57 -9.82 48.10 -27.30
CA CYS A 57 -9.84 47.12 -28.39
C CYS A 57 -9.85 45.69 -27.89
N PHE A 58 -8.96 45.36 -26.94
CA PHE A 58 -8.77 43.98 -26.48
C PHE A 58 -8.22 43.99 -25.04
N GLN A 59 -8.90 43.31 -24.11
CA GLN A 59 -8.60 43.42 -22.67
C GLN A 59 -7.57 42.40 -22.15
N SER A 60 -7.37 41.29 -22.87
CA SER A 60 -6.47 40.17 -22.51
C SER A 60 -5.29 40.00 -23.49
N ALA A 61 -4.83 41.09 -24.12
CA ALA A 61 -3.70 41.06 -25.03
C ALA A 61 -2.38 40.78 -24.29
N ASN A 62 -1.81 39.58 -24.47
CA ASN A 62 -0.54 39.17 -23.87
C ASN A 62 0.67 39.46 -24.77
N LEU A 63 0.45 39.64 -26.09
CA LEU A 63 1.49 39.99 -27.05
C LEU A 63 1.05 41.19 -27.90
N ILE A 64 1.93 42.19 -28.03
CA ILE A 64 1.68 43.46 -28.73
C ILE A 64 2.80 43.66 -29.76
N HIS A 65 2.45 43.85 -31.04
CA HIS A 65 3.44 43.98 -32.11
C HIS A 65 3.04 45.03 -33.17
N SER A 66 4.01 45.77 -33.70
CA SER A 66 3.79 46.72 -34.81
C SER A 66 3.94 46.05 -36.16
N SER A 67 3.05 46.32 -37.11
CA SER A 67 3.27 45.93 -38.52
C SER A 67 4.34 46.76 -39.23
N ASP A 68 4.87 47.80 -38.58
CA ASP A 68 5.85 48.73 -39.13
C ASP A 68 7.02 48.89 -38.13
N PRO A 69 8.24 48.40 -38.47
CA PRO A 69 9.36 48.32 -37.54
C PRO A 69 9.93 49.69 -37.14
N ASP A 70 9.54 50.77 -37.83
CA ASP A 70 9.89 52.14 -37.44
C ASP A 70 9.14 52.62 -36.18
N PHE A 71 8.18 51.84 -35.66
CA PHE A 71 7.37 52.18 -34.49
C PHE A 71 7.32 51.05 -33.45
N GLN A 72 7.62 51.38 -32.20
CA GLN A 72 7.48 50.51 -31.02
C GLN A 72 6.26 50.91 -30.20
N ILE A 73 5.56 49.94 -29.62
CA ILE A 73 4.41 50.13 -28.74
C ILE A 73 4.71 49.48 -27.39
N LEU A 74 4.45 50.19 -26.29
CA LEU A 74 4.56 49.68 -24.93
C LEU A 74 3.21 49.13 -24.43
N GLU A 75 3.23 48.28 -23.40
CA GLU A 75 2.03 47.67 -22.78
C GLU A 75 0.99 48.70 -22.32
N ASP A 76 1.43 49.90 -21.95
CA ASP A 76 0.56 51.00 -21.53
C ASP A 76 -0.16 51.71 -22.70
N GLY A 77 0.16 51.33 -23.95
CA GLY A 77 -0.37 51.87 -25.19
C GLY A 77 0.45 53.00 -25.82
N SER A 78 1.58 53.39 -25.21
CA SER A 78 2.43 54.49 -25.74
C SER A 78 3.22 54.06 -26.97
N VAL A 79 3.25 54.93 -27.99
CA VAL A 79 3.89 54.69 -29.29
C VAL A 79 5.12 55.58 -29.45
N TYR A 80 6.25 54.97 -29.79
CA TYR A 80 7.54 55.65 -30.03
C TYR A 80 8.07 55.31 -31.43
N THR A 81 8.81 56.23 -32.05
CA THR A 81 9.66 55.90 -33.19
C THR A 81 10.89 55.12 -32.76
N THR A 82 11.30 54.11 -33.52
CA THR A 82 12.61 53.44 -33.38
C THR A 82 13.66 54.10 -34.27
N ASN A 83 13.27 54.47 -35.50
CA ASN A 83 14.10 55.15 -36.50
C ASN A 83 13.60 56.58 -36.78
N ALA A 84 14.43 57.40 -37.43
CA ALA A 84 14.00 58.70 -37.94
C ALA A 84 13.11 58.53 -39.19
N VAL A 85 11.83 58.91 -39.09
CA VAL A 85 10.81 58.73 -40.13
C VAL A 85 10.54 60.03 -40.88
N LEU A 86 10.69 60.00 -42.21
CA LEU A 86 10.25 61.07 -43.10
C LEU A 86 8.91 60.68 -43.76
N LEU A 87 7.89 61.53 -43.64
CA LEU A 87 6.58 61.31 -44.26
C LEU A 87 6.59 61.89 -45.69
N SER A 88 6.88 61.04 -46.67
CA SER A 88 6.96 61.40 -48.10
C SER A 88 5.61 61.46 -48.82
N SER A 89 4.54 60.92 -48.20
CA SER A 89 3.13 61.03 -48.61
C SER A 89 2.31 61.66 -47.49
N GLU A 90 1.15 62.26 -47.81
CA GLU A 90 0.33 62.99 -46.82
C GLU A 90 -0.27 62.11 -45.72
N GLU A 91 -0.30 60.79 -45.93
CA GLU A 91 -0.63 59.77 -44.92
C GLU A 91 0.42 58.62 -44.93
N ARG A 92 0.81 58.13 -43.74
CA ARG A 92 1.47 56.81 -43.51
C ARG A 92 0.61 56.04 -42.50
N SER A 93 0.47 54.72 -42.66
CA SER A 93 -0.36 53.89 -41.78
C SER A 93 0.33 52.60 -41.39
N PHE A 94 0.17 52.18 -40.14
CA PHE A 94 0.61 50.88 -39.63
C PHE A 94 -0.48 50.25 -38.76
N THR A 95 -0.36 48.96 -38.49
CA THR A 95 -1.33 48.19 -37.70
C THR A 95 -0.66 47.69 -36.43
N ILE A 96 -1.29 47.92 -35.28
CA ILE A 96 -0.92 47.26 -34.02
C ILE A 96 -1.67 45.93 -33.98
N LEU A 97 -0.91 44.84 -33.85
CA LEU A 97 -1.38 43.48 -33.69
C LEU A 97 -1.44 43.18 -32.19
N LEU A 98 -2.58 42.71 -31.71
CA LEU A 98 -2.82 42.30 -30.33
C LEU A 98 -3.22 40.82 -30.34
N TYR A 99 -2.51 39.99 -29.58
CA TYR A 99 -2.73 38.55 -29.54
C TYR A 99 -2.83 38.03 -28.10
N ASP A 100 -3.83 37.18 -27.87
CA ASP A 100 -4.04 36.45 -26.61
C ASP A 100 -3.54 35.02 -26.80
N THR A 101 -2.55 34.63 -25.99
CA THR A 101 -1.90 33.32 -26.07
C THR A 101 -2.73 32.18 -25.50
N GLU A 102 -3.69 32.47 -24.62
CA GLU A 102 -4.55 31.47 -23.97
C GLU A 102 -5.79 31.20 -24.81
N ASN A 103 -6.38 32.26 -25.38
CA ASN A 103 -7.62 32.17 -26.19
C ASN A 103 -7.38 32.06 -27.71
N GLN A 104 -6.14 32.23 -28.18
CA GLN A 104 -5.74 32.27 -29.60
C GLN A 104 -6.48 33.32 -30.46
N GLU A 105 -6.98 34.40 -29.83
CA GLU A 105 -7.68 35.47 -30.54
C GLU A 105 -6.73 36.62 -30.92
N GLU A 106 -6.85 37.10 -32.17
CA GLU A 106 -6.06 38.19 -32.72
C GLU A 106 -6.95 39.40 -33.04
N LYS A 107 -6.66 40.57 -32.45
CA LYS A 107 -7.31 41.85 -32.77
C LYS A 107 -6.30 42.82 -33.41
N LYS A 108 -6.79 43.73 -34.26
CA LYS A 108 -5.94 44.62 -35.08
C LYS A 108 -6.42 46.07 -34.99
N ILE A 109 -5.54 46.99 -34.61
CA ILE A 109 -5.81 48.44 -34.56
C ILE A 109 -5.06 49.12 -35.70
N LEU A 110 -5.80 49.72 -36.64
CA LEU A 110 -5.21 50.54 -37.71
C LEU A 110 -4.89 51.95 -37.18
N VAL A 111 -3.61 52.33 -37.21
CA VAL A 111 -3.11 53.65 -36.83
C VAL A 111 -2.71 54.42 -38.10
N LEU A 112 -3.15 55.68 -38.20
CA LEU A 112 -2.90 56.56 -39.33
C LEU A 112 -2.24 57.86 -38.89
N LEU A 113 -1.09 58.16 -39.51
CA LEU A 113 -0.29 59.35 -39.29
C LEU A 113 -0.67 60.40 -40.35
N GLN A 114 -1.33 61.47 -39.93
CA GLN A 114 -1.76 62.56 -40.82
C GLN A 114 -0.95 63.84 -40.58
N HIS A 115 -0.37 64.38 -41.65
CA HIS A 115 0.43 65.61 -41.62
C HIS A 115 -0.43 66.88 -41.61
N GLN A 116 -0.23 67.80 -40.65
CA GLN A 116 -0.96 69.08 -40.62
C GLN A 116 -0.39 70.13 -41.57
N THR A 117 -1.01 70.29 -42.73
CA THR A 117 -0.75 71.40 -43.66
C THR A 117 -1.29 72.74 -43.13
N LYS A 118 -0.39 73.57 -42.58
CA LYS A 118 -0.70 74.96 -42.21
C LYS A 118 -1.04 75.79 -43.44
N VAL A 119 -2.33 76.03 -43.69
CA VAL A 119 -2.84 76.83 -44.83
C VAL A 119 -2.34 78.28 -44.76
N LEU A 120 -1.25 78.55 -45.48
CA LEU A 120 -0.53 79.83 -45.46
C LEU A 120 -1.25 80.86 -46.36
N LYS A 121 -2.35 81.43 -45.86
CA LYS A 121 -3.11 82.50 -46.53
C LYS A 121 -2.28 83.77 -46.71
N LYS A 122 -1.56 83.87 -47.84
CA LYS A 122 -1.05 85.15 -48.36
C LYS A 122 -2.18 86.17 -48.40
N ARG A 123 -1.97 87.35 -47.80
CA ARG A 123 -2.80 88.54 -48.01
C ARG A 123 -1.88 89.72 -48.30
N HIS A 124 -2.26 90.53 -49.29
CA HIS A 124 -1.38 91.59 -49.81
C HIS A 124 -1.06 92.66 -48.76
N SER A 125 0.17 93.17 -48.83
CA SER A 125 0.62 94.34 -48.09
C SER A 125 -0.08 95.62 -48.59
N LYS A 126 -1.07 96.07 -47.84
CA LYS A 126 -1.37 97.49 -47.66
C LYS A 126 -1.45 97.77 -46.16
N GLU A 127 -0.81 98.83 -45.72
CA GLU A 127 -0.71 99.18 -44.30
C GLU A 127 -2.08 99.53 -43.71
N LYS A 128 -2.34 99.06 -42.47
CA LYS A 128 -2.66 99.94 -41.33
C LYS A 128 -2.90 99.16 -40.02
N VAL A 129 -2.28 99.67 -38.96
CA VAL A 129 -2.62 99.52 -37.52
C VAL A 129 -2.56 98.10 -36.93
N LEU A 130 -1.70 97.95 -35.92
CA LEU A 130 -1.64 96.78 -35.03
C LEU A 130 -2.93 96.63 -34.19
N ARG A 131 -3.49 95.42 -34.13
CA ARG A 131 -4.37 94.99 -33.02
C ARG A 131 -3.81 93.71 -32.39
N ARG A 132 -3.59 93.77 -31.09
CA ARG A 132 -2.94 92.72 -30.27
C ARG A 132 -3.98 91.66 -29.88
N ALA A 133 -3.73 90.39 -30.21
CA ALA A 133 -4.53 89.30 -29.68
C ALA A 133 -4.33 89.19 -28.15
N LYS A 134 -5.40 89.11 -27.37
CA LYS A 134 -5.32 88.86 -25.92
C LYS A 134 -4.80 87.43 -25.69
N ARG A 135 -3.71 87.27 -24.93
CA ARG A 135 -3.41 85.98 -24.29
C ARG A 135 -4.52 85.70 -23.27
N ARG A 136 -5.05 84.48 -23.27
CA ARG A 136 -5.93 83.99 -22.21
C ARG A 136 -5.03 83.50 -21.08
N TRP A 137 -5.16 84.08 -19.89
CA TRP A 137 -4.48 83.62 -18.69
C TRP A 137 -5.44 82.68 -17.95
N ALA A 138 -4.94 81.55 -17.47
CA ALA A 138 -5.63 80.79 -16.44
C ALA A 138 -5.37 81.47 -15.07
N PRO A 139 -6.29 81.37 -14.09
CA PRO A 139 -5.96 81.71 -12.71
C PRO A 139 -4.82 80.80 -12.24
N ILE A 140 -3.94 81.32 -11.39
CA ILE A 140 -2.97 80.48 -10.69
C ILE A 140 -3.78 79.61 -9.72
N PRO A 141 -3.64 78.27 -9.75
CA PRO A 141 -4.27 77.41 -8.74
C PRO A 141 -3.84 77.85 -7.34
N CYS A 142 -4.79 78.03 -6.45
CA CYS A 142 -4.51 78.25 -5.05
C CYS A 142 -4.56 76.92 -4.30
N SER A 143 -3.60 76.73 -3.40
CA SER A 143 -3.73 75.78 -2.32
C SER A 143 -4.26 76.48 -1.06
N MET A 144 -4.84 75.70 -0.16
CA MET A 144 -5.07 76.07 1.23
C MET A 144 -4.72 74.88 2.10
N LEU A 145 -4.00 75.13 3.19
CA LEU A 145 -3.73 74.12 4.21
C LEU A 145 -5.04 73.65 4.84
N GLU A 146 -5.20 72.36 5.07
CA GLU A 146 -6.29 71.85 5.88
C GLU A 146 -6.16 72.28 7.35
N ASN A 147 -7.22 72.06 8.13
CA ASN A 147 -7.31 72.43 9.56
C ASN A 147 -6.99 73.92 9.89
N SER A 148 -6.80 74.79 8.90
CA SER A 148 -6.26 76.14 9.04
C SER A 148 -7.04 77.02 10.03
N LEU A 149 -6.39 77.43 11.12
CA LEU A 149 -7.03 78.07 12.28
C LEU A 149 -7.21 79.61 12.17
N GLY A 150 -7.63 80.09 11.01
CA GLY A 150 -8.12 81.46 10.81
C GLY A 150 -7.07 82.59 10.94
N PRO A 151 -7.48 83.85 11.20
CA PRO A 151 -8.87 84.31 11.40
C PRO A 151 -9.69 84.27 10.11
N PHE A 152 -10.96 83.89 10.22
CA PHE A 152 -11.90 83.82 9.09
C PHE A 152 -12.67 85.15 8.91
N PRO A 153 -13.05 85.54 7.68
CA PRO A 153 -12.87 84.81 6.42
C PRO A 153 -11.44 84.94 5.84
N LEU A 154 -10.90 83.83 5.35
CA LEU A 154 -9.60 83.80 4.65
C LEU A 154 -9.77 84.26 3.19
N PHE A 155 -8.97 85.24 2.76
CA PHE A 155 -8.95 85.75 1.40
C PHE A 155 -7.94 84.96 0.54
N LEU A 156 -8.42 84.05 -0.31
CA LEU A 156 -7.57 83.22 -1.17
C LEU A 156 -7.21 83.91 -2.50
N GLN A 157 -8.19 84.45 -3.23
CA GLN A 157 -7.98 85.10 -4.53
C GLN A 157 -9.14 86.04 -4.87
N GLN A 158 -8.83 87.20 -5.48
CA GLN A 158 -9.85 88.10 -6.05
C GLN A 158 -10.04 87.83 -7.54
N LEU A 159 -11.19 87.30 -7.91
CA LEU A 159 -11.62 87.19 -9.30
C LEU A 159 -12.39 88.46 -9.72
N ILE A 160 -11.99 89.08 -10.83
CA ILE A 160 -12.67 90.24 -11.41
C ILE A 160 -13.26 89.81 -12.75
N ALA A 161 -14.54 89.44 -12.75
CA ALA A 161 -15.31 89.13 -13.95
C ALA A 161 -16.10 90.38 -14.41
N PHE A 162 -16.26 90.54 -15.72
CA PHE A 162 -17.04 91.64 -16.30
C PHE A 162 -18.47 91.19 -16.60
N ALA A 163 -19.45 91.86 -16.00
CA ALA A 163 -20.86 91.45 -16.02
C ALA A 163 -21.50 91.54 -17.41
N THR A 164 -22.59 90.77 -17.58
CA THR A 164 -23.37 90.67 -18.82
C THR A 164 -24.17 91.93 -19.10
N THR A 165 -24.60 92.12 -20.35
CA THR A 165 -25.66 93.09 -20.67
C THR A 165 -27.04 92.55 -20.22
N PRO A 166 -28.07 93.41 -20.08
CA PRO A 166 -29.39 93.01 -19.54
C PRO A 166 -30.14 91.94 -20.35
N ASP A 167 -29.75 91.77 -21.61
CA ASP A 167 -30.20 90.76 -22.58
C ASP A 167 -29.52 89.38 -22.40
N GLY A 168 -28.70 89.20 -21.35
CA GLY A 168 -28.18 87.89 -20.92
C GLY A 168 -26.92 87.42 -21.64
N TYR A 169 -26.26 88.28 -22.43
CA TYR A 169 -25.04 87.93 -23.15
C TYR A 169 -23.80 87.95 -22.23
N THR A 170 -23.24 86.76 -21.95
CA THR A 170 -21.98 86.62 -21.20
C THR A 170 -20.77 86.70 -22.15
N PRO A 171 -19.88 87.70 -22.01
CA PRO A 171 -18.71 87.85 -22.90
C PRO A 171 -17.58 86.87 -22.60
N GLU A 172 -17.61 86.20 -21.44
CA GLU A 172 -16.58 85.26 -20.98
C GLU A 172 -17.24 83.92 -20.58
N LEU A 173 -16.54 82.82 -20.85
CA LEU A 173 -16.99 81.47 -20.49
C LEU A 173 -16.76 81.21 -18.98
N PRO A 174 -17.52 80.30 -18.33
CA PRO A 174 -17.26 79.89 -16.96
C PRO A 174 -15.80 79.49 -16.75
N LEU A 175 -15.17 80.08 -15.74
CA LEU A 175 -13.76 79.86 -15.41
C LEU A 175 -13.67 78.88 -14.23
N PRO A 176 -13.19 77.63 -14.44
CA PRO A 176 -12.99 76.71 -13.32
C PRO A 176 -11.82 77.21 -12.47
N LEU A 177 -12.10 77.53 -11.21
CA LEU A 177 -11.08 77.71 -10.17
C LEU A 177 -10.87 76.36 -9.48
N VAL A 178 -9.65 75.83 -9.54
CA VAL A 178 -9.25 74.66 -8.75
C VAL A 178 -8.58 75.16 -7.49
N ILE A 179 -9.16 74.80 -6.35
CA ILE A 179 -8.55 74.95 -5.02
C ILE A 179 -8.01 73.56 -4.63
N ARG A 180 -6.71 73.44 -4.36
CA ARG A 180 -6.14 72.23 -3.75
C ARG A 180 -6.19 72.38 -2.23
N ILE A 181 -6.56 71.31 -1.53
CA ILE A 181 -6.29 71.20 -0.11
C ILE A 181 -4.87 70.64 0.03
N GLU A 182 -4.02 71.32 0.80
CA GLU A 182 -2.71 70.84 1.22
C GLU A 182 -2.86 70.14 2.58
N ASP A 183 -2.24 68.98 2.65
CA ASP A 183 -2.26 67.99 3.73
C ASP A 183 -1.34 68.41 4.89
N GLU A 184 -1.78 68.19 6.13
CA GLU A 184 -0.99 68.33 7.35
C GLU A 184 -0.81 66.95 8.00
N ASN A 185 0.20 66.80 8.87
CA ASN A 185 0.46 65.54 9.59
C ASN A 185 -0.55 65.34 10.75
N ASP A 186 -1.82 65.15 10.41
CA ASP A 186 -3.01 65.16 11.28
C ASP A 186 -3.42 63.75 11.74
N ASN A 187 -3.18 62.72 10.92
CA ASN A 187 -3.49 61.34 11.25
C ASN A 187 -2.33 60.64 11.97
N TYR A 188 -2.70 59.66 12.80
CA TYR A 188 -1.72 58.77 13.43
C TYR A 188 -1.58 57.50 12.56
N PRO A 189 -0.36 56.96 12.39
CA PRO A 189 -0.19 55.67 11.72
C PRO A 189 -0.77 54.56 12.61
N ILE A 190 -1.76 53.81 12.12
CA ILE A 190 -2.41 52.74 12.89
C ILE A 190 -2.08 51.36 12.29
N PHE A 191 -1.70 50.42 13.17
CA PHE A 191 -1.46 49.03 12.79
C PHE A 191 -2.74 48.36 12.28
N THR A 192 -2.64 47.49 11.27
CA THR A 192 -3.80 46.75 10.75
C THR A 192 -4.42 45.82 11.80
N GLU A 193 -3.59 45.28 12.71
CA GLU A 193 -4.02 44.45 13.84
C GLU A 193 -3.63 45.04 15.19
N THR A 194 -4.54 44.92 16.17
CA THR A 194 -4.32 45.33 17.57
C THR A 194 -3.48 44.33 18.36
N THR A 195 -3.39 43.08 17.90
CA THR A 195 -2.43 42.08 18.39
C THR A 195 -2.08 41.10 17.27
N TYR A 196 -0.81 41.10 16.87
CA TYR A 196 -0.27 40.10 15.95
C TYR A 196 0.05 38.80 16.71
N VAL A 197 -0.13 37.66 16.05
CA VAL A 197 0.31 36.36 16.55
C VAL A 197 1.07 35.63 15.43
N PHE A 198 2.33 35.31 15.69
CA PHE A 198 3.18 34.53 14.79
C PHE A 198 3.71 33.28 15.52
N THR A 199 4.20 32.31 14.75
CA THR A 199 4.87 31.12 15.26
C THR A 199 6.17 30.90 14.49
N VAL A 200 7.26 30.64 15.21
CA VAL A 200 8.57 30.31 14.62
C VAL A 200 9.13 29.07 15.29
N SER A 201 9.67 28.13 14.51
CA SER A 201 10.30 26.92 15.07
C SER A 201 11.50 27.28 15.94
N GLU A 202 11.70 26.52 17.02
CA GLU A 202 12.94 26.53 17.78
C GLU A 202 14.15 26.02 16.97
N ASN A 203 15.34 26.22 17.53
CA ASN A 203 16.64 25.92 16.89
C ASN A 203 16.84 26.55 15.49
N CYS A 204 15.94 27.44 15.05
CA CYS A 204 16.01 28.00 13.71
C CYS A 204 17.24 28.91 13.53
N ARG A 205 17.74 28.97 12.29
CA ARG A 205 18.90 29.80 11.94
C ARG A 205 18.64 31.28 12.25
N VAL A 206 19.69 31.99 12.63
CA VAL A 206 19.68 33.46 12.75
C VAL A 206 19.24 34.08 11.41
N GLY A 207 18.41 35.12 11.47
CA GLY A 207 17.83 35.76 10.29
C GLY A 207 16.60 35.04 9.72
N SER A 208 16.02 34.07 10.43
CA SER A 208 14.74 33.47 10.03
C SER A 208 13.61 34.47 10.19
N THR A 209 12.77 34.61 9.16
CA THR A 209 11.59 35.47 9.19
C THR A 209 10.51 34.86 10.07
N VAL A 210 10.03 35.63 11.05
CA VAL A 210 8.94 35.26 11.97
C VAL A 210 7.58 35.70 11.43
N GLY A 211 7.52 36.87 10.80
CA GLY A 211 6.29 37.47 10.29
C GLY A 211 6.53 38.90 9.81
N GLN A 212 5.45 39.57 9.40
CA GLN A 212 5.48 40.99 8.99
C GLN A 212 4.29 41.71 9.60
N VAL A 213 4.54 42.88 10.20
CA VAL A 213 3.49 43.77 10.72
C VAL A 213 3.25 44.91 9.75
N CYS A 214 1.99 45.33 9.63
CA CYS A 214 1.57 46.38 8.70
C CYS A 214 0.88 47.52 9.46
N ALA A 215 1.06 48.74 8.98
CA ALA A 215 0.33 49.91 9.42
C ALA A 215 -0.08 50.75 8.22
N THR A 216 -1.17 51.49 8.40
CA THR A 216 -1.71 52.42 7.41
C THR A 216 -1.83 53.79 8.05
N ASP A 217 -1.39 54.79 7.30
CA ASP A 217 -1.70 56.19 7.57
C ASP A 217 -2.76 56.70 6.59
N LYS A 218 -3.28 57.91 6.81
CA LYS A 218 -4.34 58.52 6.01
C LYS A 218 -3.99 59.88 5.41
N ASP A 219 -2.91 60.48 5.86
CA ASP A 219 -2.30 61.68 5.27
C ASP A 219 -1.83 61.41 3.82
N GLU A 220 -1.33 62.43 3.11
CA GLU A 220 -1.07 62.35 1.67
C GLU A 220 0.02 61.32 1.35
N PRO A 221 -0.24 60.32 0.48
CA PRO A 221 0.71 59.25 0.17
C PRO A 221 1.99 59.75 -0.49
N ASP A 222 3.08 59.00 -0.31
CA ASP A 222 4.45 59.28 -0.80
C ASP A 222 5.11 60.57 -0.22
N THR A 223 4.43 61.31 0.66
CA THR A 223 4.97 62.45 1.42
C THR A 223 5.87 62.00 2.58
N MET A 224 6.32 62.96 3.41
CA MET A 224 6.96 62.60 4.69
C MET A 224 5.92 62.12 5.72
N HIS A 225 4.69 62.62 5.69
CA HIS A 225 3.65 62.28 6.67
C HIS A 225 3.37 60.76 6.62
N THR A 226 3.24 60.20 5.42
CA THR A 226 3.04 58.75 5.21
C THR A 226 4.31 57.89 5.24
N ARG A 227 5.50 58.44 5.55
CA ARG A 227 6.78 57.70 5.54
C ARG A 227 7.03 56.99 6.88
N LEU A 228 6.47 55.78 7.01
CA LEU A 228 6.45 55.03 8.26
C LEU A 228 7.79 54.35 8.61
N LYS A 229 8.12 54.35 9.91
CA LYS A 229 9.15 53.49 10.52
C LYS A 229 8.56 52.56 11.57
N TYR A 230 9.00 51.31 11.54
CA TYR A 230 8.64 50.26 12.48
C TYR A 230 9.79 49.99 13.47
N SER A 231 9.46 49.68 14.71
CA SER A 231 10.43 49.40 15.78
C SER A 231 9.86 48.48 16.87
N ILE A 232 10.71 47.64 17.46
CA ILE A 232 10.41 46.94 18.73
C ILE A 232 10.84 47.87 19.86
N ILE A 233 9.94 48.13 20.82
CA ILE A 233 10.21 49.01 21.98
C ILE A 233 10.32 48.23 23.30
N GLU A 234 9.80 47.00 23.35
CA GLU A 234 9.84 46.14 24.53
C GLU A 234 9.81 44.67 24.07
N GLN A 235 10.58 43.80 24.74
CA GLN A 235 10.51 42.34 24.60
C GLN A 235 10.28 41.75 26.00
N LEU A 236 9.42 40.75 26.11
CA LEU A 236 9.22 39.96 27.32
C LEU A 236 9.38 38.47 26.98
N PRO A 237 10.29 37.72 27.63
CA PRO A 237 11.33 38.18 28.57
C PRO A 237 12.32 39.20 27.98
N ALA A 238 12.88 40.08 28.82
CA ALA A 238 13.62 41.27 28.37
C ALA A 238 15.10 41.03 27.96
N TYR A 239 15.66 39.86 28.25
CA TYR A 239 17.01 39.47 27.86
C TYR A 239 17.09 37.94 27.66
N PRO A 240 17.83 37.43 26.68
CA PRO A 240 18.55 38.18 25.62
C PRO A 240 17.58 38.77 24.58
N THR A 241 18.04 39.74 23.78
CA THR A 241 17.26 40.26 22.64
C THR A 241 17.27 39.23 21.50
N LEU A 242 16.14 38.59 21.26
CA LEU A 242 16.03 37.43 20.36
C LEU A 242 15.42 37.77 19.00
N PHE A 243 14.81 38.95 18.87
CA PHE A 243 14.14 39.41 17.65
C PHE A 243 14.64 40.77 17.19
N SER A 244 14.60 41.00 15.89
CA SER A 244 14.87 42.27 15.23
C SER A 244 13.70 42.60 14.29
N MET A 245 13.55 43.87 13.93
CA MET A 245 12.48 44.34 13.05
C MET A 245 13.07 45.27 11.99
N HIS A 246 12.79 44.99 10.72
CA HIS A 246 13.28 45.79 9.61
C HIS A 246 12.50 47.12 9.52
N PRO A 247 13.18 48.28 9.60
CA PRO A 247 12.54 49.53 9.99
C PRO A 247 11.58 50.11 8.96
N THR A 248 11.67 49.76 7.68
CA THR A 248 10.76 50.27 6.63
C THR A 248 9.71 49.27 6.15
N THR A 249 9.81 47.99 6.54
CA THR A 249 8.90 46.94 6.05
C THR A 249 8.11 46.23 7.15
N GLY A 250 8.47 46.42 8.43
CA GLY A 250 7.79 45.74 9.54
C GLY A 250 8.07 44.22 9.62
N VAL A 251 9.00 43.70 8.83
CA VAL A 251 9.39 42.28 8.86
C VAL A 251 10.19 41.99 10.13
N ILE A 252 9.75 41.00 10.90
CA ILE A 252 10.39 40.53 12.13
C ILE A 252 11.27 39.32 11.81
N THR A 253 12.53 39.34 12.27
CA THR A 253 13.51 38.25 12.08
C THR A 253 14.16 37.83 13.39
N THR A 254 14.67 36.60 13.45
CA THR A 254 15.42 36.10 14.61
C THR A 254 16.84 36.68 14.67
N SER A 255 17.23 37.22 15.82
CA SER A 255 18.56 37.78 16.10
C SER A 255 19.55 36.75 16.68
N SER A 256 19.05 35.61 17.14
CA SER A 256 19.80 34.53 17.78
C SER A 256 19.18 33.19 17.40
N SER A 257 19.97 32.11 17.44
CA SER A 257 19.51 30.72 17.31
C SER A 257 19.14 30.09 18.65
N GLN A 258 19.21 30.85 19.76
CA GLN A 258 18.84 30.42 21.11
C GLN A 258 17.33 30.55 21.34
N LEU A 259 16.54 30.01 20.41
CA LEU A 259 15.11 29.75 20.61
C LEU A 259 14.97 28.26 20.95
N ASP A 260 14.39 28.01 22.11
CA ASP A 260 14.33 26.74 22.85
C ASP A 260 12.99 26.75 23.60
N ARG A 261 12.11 25.81 23.25
CA ARG A 261 10.71 25.76 23.70
C ARG A 261 10.57 25.10 25.07
N GLU A 262 11.50 24.22 25.44
CA GLU A 262 11.58 23.64 26.78
C GLU A 262 11.94 24.70 27.84
N VAL A 263 12.65 25.75 27.45
CA VAL A 263 13.00 26.90 28.29
C VAL A 263 11.94 28.01 28.23
N ILE A 264 11.57 28.51 27.04
CA ILE A 264 10.53 29.55 26.86
C ILE A 264 9.69 29.26 25.61
N ASP A 265 8.43 28.88 25.81
CA ASP A 265 7.44 28.59 24.75
C ASP A 265 6.90 29.84 24.03
N LYS A 266 7.02 31.03 24.64
CA LYS A 266 6.32 32.23 24.20
C LYS A 266 7.04 33.54 24.53
N TYR A 267 7.10 34.41 23.54
CA TYR A 267 7.60 35.78 23.67
C TYR A 267 6.50 36.81 23.35
N GLN A 268 6.55 37.95 24.03
CA GLN A 268 5.67 39.09 23.75
C GLN A 268 6.52 40.32 23.41
N LEU A 269 6.34 40.83 22.20
CA LEU A 269 6.91 42.08 21.74
C LEU A 269 5.88 43.20 21.85
N LYS A 270 6.35 44.38 22.26
CA LYS A 270 5.62 45.64 22.09
C LYS A 270 6.26 46.38 20.94
N ILE A 271 5.46 46.70 19.94
CA ILE A 271 5.91 47.26 18.67
C ILE A 271 5.36 48.67 18.50
N LYS A 272 6.13 49.56 17.88
CA LYS A 272 5.77 50.95 17.60
C LYS A 272 5.95 51.23 16.12
N VAL A 273 4.93 51.83 15.50
CA VAL A 273 5.05 52.51 14.20
C VAL A 273 5.02 54.02 14.42
N GLN A 274 5.82 54.76 13.67
CA GLN A 274 5.94 56.22 13.72
C GLN A 274 6.04 56.78 12.30
N ASP A 275 5.40 57.92 12.06
CA ASP A 275 5.44 58.66 10.78
C ASP A 275 6.76 59.44 10.58
N MET A 276 6.80 60.35 9.61
CA MET A 276 7.86 61.35 9.42
C MET A 276 9.28 60.76 9.36
N ASP A 277 9.43 59.60 8.71
CA ASP A 277 10.67 58.81 8.64
C ASP A 277 11.25 58.47 10.03
N GLY A 278 10.41 58.40 11.07
CA GLY A 278 10.77 58.07 12.44
C GLY A 278 11.35 59.24 13.25
N GLN A 279 11.15 60.48 12.80
CA GLN A 279 11.64 61.67 13.50
C GLN A 279 10.94 61.88 14.86
N TYR A 280 11.65 62.51 15.80
CA TYR A 280 11.24 62.60 17.21
C TYR A 280 9.90 63.33 17.47
N PHE A 281 9.47 64.18 16.53
CA PHE A 281 8.22 64.94 16.59
C PHE A 281 7.05 64.23 15.89
N GLY A 282 7.30 63.09 15.23
CA GLY A 282 6.31 62.34 14.49
C GLY A 282 5.28 61.60 15.35
N LEU A 283 4.05 61.49 14.87
CA LEU A 283 2.96 60.76 15.52
C LEU A 283 3.22 59.26 15.45
N HIS A 284 2.78 58.53 16.48
CA HIS A 284 3.10 57.12 16.63
C HIS A 284 2.06 56.34 17.40
N THR A 285 1.90 55.07 17.03
CA THR A 285 1.00 54.11 17.67
C THR A 285 1.78 52.88 18.12
N THR A 286 1.32 52.21 19.18
CA THR A 286 1.88 50.93 19.63
C THR A 286 0.87 49.80 19.51
N SER A 287 1.35 48.61 19.13
CA SER A 287 0.58 47.35 19.09
C SER A 287 1.37 46.26 19.82
N THR A 288 0.76 45.10 20.02
CA THR A 288 1.39 43.92 20.62
C THR A 288 1.64 42.86 19.55
N CYS A 289 2.77 42.17 19.61
CA CYS A 289 3.06 41.03 18.75
C CYS A 289 3.49 39.85 19.62
N ILE A 290 2.70 38.79 19.62
CA ILE A 290 2.98 37.52 20.30
C ILE A 290 3.71 36.60 19.34
N ILE A 291 4.81 36.00 19.80
CA ILE A 291 5.57 34.99 19.05
C ILE A 291 5.55 33.71 19.89
N ASN A 292 4.85 32.70 19.39
CA ASN A 292 4.89 31.36 19.97
C ASN A 292 6.08 30.60 19.36
N ILE A 293 6.74 29.76 20.16
CA ILE A 293 7.81 28.88 19.67
C ILE A 293 7.20 27.54 19.24
N GLY A 294 7.53 27.12 18.02
CA GLY A 294 7.07 25.88 17.41
C GLY A 294 7.99 24.71 17.75
N ASP A 295 7.39 23.65 18.28
CA ASP A 295 8.02 22.40 18.73
C ASP A 295 8.74 21.64 17.61
N VAL A 296 9.98 21.21 17.86
CA VAL A 296 10.83 20.42 16.95
C VAL A 296 11.47 19.28 17.74
N ASN A 297 11.53 18.06 17.19
CA ASN A 297 12.15 16.93 17.88
C ASN A 297 13.64 17.20 18.16
N ASP A 298 13.95 17.55 19.39
CA ASP A 298 15.18 18.20 19.86
C ASP A 298 15.77 17.43 21.06
N ASN A 299 14.90 16.82 21.86
CA ASN A 299 15.19 15.90 22.94
C ASN A 299 14.93 14.45 22.47
N LEU A 300 15.57 13.48 23.10
CA LEU A 300 15.32 12.05 22.84
C LEU A 300 14.64 11.40 24.04
N PRO A 301 13.78 10.39 23.83
CA PRO A 301 13.05 9.73 24.89
C PRO A 301 14.04 8.88 25.69
N THR A 302 14.15 9.16 26.99
CA THR A 302 15.12 8.51 27.87
C THR A 302 14.42 7.61 28.87
N PHE A 303 14.81 6.34 28.96
CA PHE A 303 14.27 5.45 29.99
C PHE A 303 14.59 5.99 31.40
N THR A 304 13.58 6.01 32.27
CA THR A 304 13.74 6.45 33.67
C THR A 304 14.66 5.53 34.50
N ARG A 305 14.98 4.34 33.98
CA ARG A 305 15.96 3.40 34.53
C ARG A 305 16.75 2.73 33.40
N THR A 306 18.03 2.48 33.62
CA THR A 306 18.90 1.77 32.65
C THR A 306 18.67 0.26 32.62
N SER A 307 18.10 -0.31 33.68
CA SER A 307 17.72 -1.72 33.74
C SER A 307 16.41 -1.93 34.51
N TYR A 308 15.71 -2.99 34.13
CA TYR A 308 14.48 -3.47 34.76
C TYR A 308 14.60 -4.98 35.01
N VAL A 309 13.94 -5.46 36.06
CA VAL A 309 13.82 -6.89 36.37
C VAL A 309 12.34 -7.20 36.59
N THR A 310 11.86 -8.27 35.98
CA THR A 310 10.50 -8.78 36.19
C THR A 310 10.50 -10.31 36.31
N SER A 311 9.35 -10.89 36.63
CA SER A 311 9.14 -12.33 36.68
C SER A 311 7.82 -12.71 36.05
N VAL A 312 7.81 -13.78 35.26
CA VAL A 312 6.59 -14.33 34.65
C VAL A 312 6.52 -15.84 34.95
N GLU A 313 5.31 -16.36 35.13
CA GLU A 313 5.08 -17.81 35.21
C GLU A 313 5.22 -18.42 33.81
N GLU A 314 5.83 -19.60 33.73
CA GLU A 314 5.93 -20.34 32.47
C GLU A 314 4.57 -20.77 31.93
N ASN A 315 4.53 -21.24 30.68
CA ASN A 315 3.30 -21.58 29.94
C ASN A 315 2.25 -20.46 29.79
N THR A 316 2.46 -19.27 30.37
CA THR A 316 1.55 -18.12 30.22
C THR A 316 1.72 -17.39 28.88
N VAL A 317 0.61 -16.81 28.39
CA VAL A 317 0.53 -16.03 27.14
C VAL A 317 -0.44 -14.86 27.30
N ASP A 318 -0.29 -13.84 26.45
CA ASP A 318 -1.10 -12.61 26.39
C ASP A 318 -1.16 -11.80 27.70
N VAL A 319 -0.18 -12.00 28.58
CA VAL A 319 0.01 -11.25 29.84
C VAL A 319 1.01 -10.10 29.68
N GLU A 320 0.71 -8.93 30.27
CA GLU A 320 1.72 -7.87 30.47
C GLU A 320 2.65 -8.23 31.63
N ILE A 321 3.96 -8.09 31.43
CA ILE A 321 4.99 -8.48 32.41
C ILE A 321 5.82 -7.28 32.91
N LEU A 322 5.81 -6.16 32.18
CA LEU A 322 6.50 -4.93 32.58
C LEU A 322 5.90 -3.73 31.85
N ARG A 323 5.75 -2.61 32.59
CA ARG A 323 5.57 -1.27 32.01
C ARG A 323 6.85 -0.46 32.22
N VAL A 324 7.34 0.19 31.16
CA VAL A 324 8.52 1.07 31.19
C VAL A 324 8.13 2.50 30.83
N THR A 325 8.56 3.45 31.65
CA THR A 325 8.36 4.88 31.43
C THR A 325 9.60 5.52 30.80
N VAL A 326 9.37 6.52 29.94
CA VAL A 326 10.41 7.40 29.41
C VAL A 326 10.15 8.85 29.82
N GLU A 327 11.22 9.60 30.02
CA GLU A 327 11.22 11.05 30.10
C GLU A 327 11.61 11.60 28.73
N ASP A 328 10.70 12.39 28.15
CA ASP A 328 10.89 13.19 26.94
C ASP A 328 10.32 14.58 27.25
N LYS A 329 10.95 15.63 26.71
CA LYS A 329 10.69 17.03 27.06
C LYS A 329 9.95 17.81 25.98
N ASP A 330 9.95 17.28 24.75
CA ASP A 330 9.23 17.83 23.61
C ASP A 330 7.73 17.94 23.91
N LEU A 331 6.98 18.71 23.12
CA LEU A 331 5.59 19.05 23.43
C LEU A 331 4.70 17.80 23.52
N MET A 332 4.09 17.59 24.70
CA MET A 332 3.29 16.41 25.00
C MET A 332 2.18 16.14 23.96
N ASN A 333 2.00 14.86 23.63
CA ASN A 333 1.06 14.34 22.63
C ASN A 333 1.39 14.65 21.14
N THR A 334 2.47 15.35 20.80
CA THR A 334 2.96 15.45 19.42
C THR A 334 3.61 14.14 18.94
N ALA A 335 3.99 14.07 17.66
CA ALA A 335 4.85 12.99 17.13
C ALA A 335 6.32 13.13 17.60
N ASN A 336 6.72 14.32 18.07
CA ASN A 336 8.02 14.53 18.68
C ASN A 336 8.05 13.82 20.04
N TRP A 337 7.09 14.08 20.93
CA TRP A 337 7.04 13.44 22.25
C TRP A 337 6.64 11.94 22.26
N ARG A 338 5.90 11.44 21.26
CA ARG A 338 5.40 10.05 21.26
C ARG A 338 6.50 9.02 21.06
N ALA A 339 6.57 8.05 21.96
CA ALA A 339 7.55 6.99 22.00
C ALA A 339 7.15 5.77 21.15
N ASN A 340 8.14 5.20 20.46
CA ASN A 340 8.06 3.99 19.67
C ASN A 340 9.08 2.98 20.20
N TYR A 341 8.60 1.92 20.85
CA TYR A 341 9.44 0.93 21.52
C TYR A 341 9.79 -0.25 20.61
N THR A 342 11.02 -0.75 20.73
CA THR A 342 11.51 -1.92 19.99
C THR A 342 12.25 -2.88 20.91
N ILE A 343 12.22 -4.18 20.57
CA ILE A 343 13.08 -5.19 21.21
C ILE A 343 14.26 -5.43 20.26
N LEU A 344 15.47 -5.18 20.74
CA LEU A 344 16.69 -5.18 19.95
C LEU A 344 17.42 -6.54 19.99
N LYS A 345 17.37 -7.24 21.12
CA LYS A 345 18.06 -8.53 21.39
C LYS A 345 17.34 -9.33 22.47
N GLY A 346 17.57 -10.65 22.51
CA GLY A 346 17.09 -11.59 23.54
C GLY A 346 15.70 -12.16 23.25
N ASN A 347 15.18 -11.95 22.04
CA ASN A 347 13.82 -12.35 21.62
C ASN A 347 13.86 -13.12 20.29
N GLU A 348 14.90 -13.90 20.08
CA GLU A 348 15.19 -14.60 18.82
C GLU A 348 14.08 -15.62 18.48
N ASN A 349 13.46 -16.21 19.50
CA ASN A 349 12.33 -17.13 19.38
C ASN A 349 10.96 -16.41 19.19
N GLY A 350 10.90 -15.09 19.39
CA GLY A 350 9.67 -14.31 19.34
C GLY A 350 8.68 -14.60 20.48
N ASN A 351 9.17 -14.79 21.71
CA ASN A 351 8.35 -14.98 22.91
C ASN A 351 7.72 -13.67 23.42
N PHE A 352 8.37 -12.54 23.18
CA PHE A 352 7.99 -11.24 23.73
C PHE A 352 7.53 -10.27 22.65
N LYS A 353 6.68 -9.31 23.04
CA LYS A 353 6.25 -8.18 22.22
C LYS A 353 6.21 -6.93 23.10
N ILE A 354 6.70 -5.81 22.59
CA ILE A 354 6.55 -4.50 23.24
C ILE A 354 5.63 -3.61 22.40
N VAL A 355 4.79 -2.80 23.04
CA VAL A 355 3.89 -1.84 22.40
C VAL A 355 3.82 -0.55 23.23
N THR A 356 3.62 0.60 22.58
CA THR A 356 3.34 1.86 23.28
C THR A 356 1.89 1.91 23.74
N ASP A 357 1.63 2.27 25.00
CA ASP A 357 0.33 2.69 25.48
C ASP A 357 0.06 4.14 25.02
N PRO A 358 -0.89 4.39 24.09
CA PRO A 358 -1.08 5.71 23.48
C PRO A 358 -1.69 6.75 24.44
N LYS A 359 -2.00 6.39 25.69
CA LYS A 359 -2.50 7.32 26.72
C LYS A 359 -1.42 7.77 27.70
N THR A 360 -0.43 6.91 27.99
CA THR A 360 0.61 7.15 29.00
C THR A 360 2.02 7.28 28.39
N ASN A 361 2.18 6.96 27.10
CA ASN A 361 3.47 6.89 26.40
C ASN A 361 4.43 5.80 26.97
N GLU A 362 3.90 4.89 27.78
CA GLU A 362 4.64 3.77 28.39
C GLU A 362 4.86 2.63 27.40
N GLY A 363 6.00 1.96 27.50
CA GLY A 363 6.24 0.68 26.82
C GLY A 363 5.65 -0.45 27.63
N VAL A 364 4.63 -1.13 27.10
CA VAL A 364 4.05 -2.33 27.69
C VAL A 364 4.71 -3.55 27.05
N LEU A 365 5.44 -4.33 27.84
CA LEU A 365 6.09 -5.56 27.43
C LEU A 365 5.20 -6.76 27.83
N CYS A 366 4.82 -7.57 26.84
CA CYS A 366 3.96 -8.74 27.00
C CYS A 366 4.61 -10.03 26.50
N VAL A 367 4.13 -11.17 27.00
CA VAL A 367 4.48 -12.51 26.47
C VAL A 367 3.43 -12.92 25.43
N VAL A 368 3.88 -13.36 24.26
CA VAL A 368 3.05 -13.75 23.09
C VAL A 368 3.32 -15.18 22.60
N LYS A 369 4.32 -15.87 23.17
CA LYS A 369 4.49 -17.32 23.11
C LYS A 369 5.00 -17.80 24.47
N PRO A 370 4.54 -18.96 24.97
CA PRO A 370 4.91 -19.43 26.31
C PRO A 370 6.43 -19.60 26.43
N LEU A 371 6.91 -19.39 27.65
CA LEU A 371 8.26 -19.76 28.07
C LEU A 371 8.19 -21.13 28.77
N ASN A 372 9.31 -21.84 28.80
CA ASN A 372 9.53 -23.10 29.51
C ASN A 372 10.76 -22.90 30.42
N TYR A 373 10.62 -23.20 31.72
CA TYR A 373 11.63 -22.99 32.76
C TYR A 373 12.76 -24.02 32.67
N GLU A 374 12.41 -25.29 32.45
CA GLU A 374 13.28 -26.44 32.22
C GLU A 374 14.22 -26.26 31.01
N GLU A 375 13.81 -25.44 30.04
CA GLU A 375 14.65 -24.90 28.97
C GLU A 375 15.42 -23.63 29.38
N ARG A 376 14.72 -22.59 29.88
CA ARG A 376 15.28 -21.24 30.11
C ARG A 376 14.67 -20.51 31.31
N GLN A 377 15.28 -20.72 32.48
CA GLN A 377 14.97 -20.05 33.75
C GLN A 377 15.09 -18.51 33.72
N GLN A 378 15.86 -17.93 32.79
CA GLN A 378 16.01 -16.48 32.65
C GLN A 378 16.23 -16.07 31.19
N VAL A 379 15.62 -14.95 30.79
CA VAL A 379 15.88 -14.27 29.50
C VAL A 379 16.33 -12.84 29.74
N ASN A 380 17.37 -12.40 29.03
CA ASN A 380 17.89 -11.03 29.10
C ASN A 380 17.64 -10.30 27.79
N LEU A 381 16.67 -9.38 27.80
CA LEU A 381 16.26 -8.56 26.66
C LEU A 381 17.04 -7.25 26.65
N GLN A 382 17.31 -6.71 25.45
CA GLN A 382 17.68 -5.31 25.26
C GLN A 382 16.52 -4.61 24.54
N ILE A 383 15.93 -3.59 25.15
CA ILE A 383 14.87 -2.77 24.53
C ILE A 383 15.42 -1.39 24.13
N GLY A 384 14.86 -0.82 23.08
CA GLY A 384 15.19 0.51 22.57
C GLY A 384 13.95 1.38 22.45
N VAL A 385 14.14 2.70 22.52
CA VAL A 385 13.07 3.69 22.31
C VAL A 385 13.57 4.87 21.47
N VAL A 386 12.73 5.28 20.53
CA VAL A 386 12.85 6.45 19.67
C VAL A 386 11.47 7.12 19.56
N ASN A 387 11.37 8.29 18.94
CA ASN A 387 10.10 8.97 18.74
C ASN A 387 9.34 8.46 17.49
N GLU A 388 8.10 8.92 17.27
CA GLU A 388 7.41 8.79 15.99
C GLU A 388 8.05 9.71 14.91
N ALA A 389 8.45 10.93 15.29
CA ALA A 389 9.16 11.87 14.43
C ALA A 389 10.68 11.63 14.39
N PRO A 390 11.37 11.97 13.29
CA PRO A 390 12.83 11.92 13.23
C PRO A 390 13.47 13.04 14.05
N TYR A 391 14.56 12.71 14.76
CA TYR A 391 15.39 13.66 15.51
C TYR A 391 16.02 14.74 14.61
N SER A 392 15.92 16.01 15.02
CA SER A 392 16.27 17.15 14.17
C SER A 392 17.75 17.50 14.09
N LYS A 393 18.52 17.29 15.16
CA LYS A 393 19.93 17.71 15.24
C LYS A 393 20.81 16.71 14.49
N GLU A 394 21.66 17.21 13.60
CA GLU A 394 22.55 16.40 12.74
C GLU A 394 23.43 15.45 13.58
N ALA A 395 23.10 14.15 13.55
CA ALA A 395 23.59 13.18 14.53
C ALA A 395 25.08 12.84 14.34
N SER A 396 25.92 13.41 15.20
CA SER A 396 27.36 13.11 15.28
C SER A 396 27.64 11.73 15.89
N SER A 397 27.50 10.69 15.04
CA SER A 397 28.02 9.32 15.18
C SER A 397 27.67 8.52 16.45
N ARG A 398 26.78 9.01 17.31
CA ARG A 398 26.17 8.26 18.43
C ARG A 398 24.78 7.75 18.07
N SER A 399 24.43 6.59 18.61
CA SER A 399 23.11 5.96 18.44
C SER A 399 21.99 6.89 18.92
N VAL A 400 21.07 7.22 18.02
CA VAL A 400 19.93 8.15 18.24
C VAL A 400 18.77 7.48 19.02
N MET A 401 19.09 6.47 19.83
CA MET A 401 18.11 5.60 20.49
C MET A 401 18.57 5.30 21.92
N SER A 402 17.74 5.62 22.90
CA SER A 402 17.98 5.20 24.28
C SER A 402 17.69 3.70 24.40
N THR A 403 18.45 2.99 25.24
CA THR A 403 18.26 1.53 25.44
C THR A 403 18.34 1.15 26.91
N ALA A 404 17.45 0.25 27.34
CA ALA A 404 17.47 -0.37 28.65
C ALA A 404 17.59 -1.89 28.53
N THR A 405 18.11 -2.55 29.57
CA THR A 405 18.07 -4.01 29.69
C THR A 405 16.87 -4.45 30.52
N VAL A 406 16.25 -5.58 30.13
CA VAL A 406 15.16 -6.19 30.90
C VAL A 406 15.50 -7.64 31.17
N THR A 407 15.71 -7.98 32.44
CA THR A 407 15.88 -9.36 32.89
C THR A 407 14.51 -9.93 33.25
N VAL A 408 14.04 -10.91 32.47
CA VAL A 408 12.82 -11.67 32.74
C VAL A 408 13.23 -12.98 33.40
N ASN A 409 12.87 -13.15 34.67
CA ASN A 409 13.02 -14.43 35.36
C ASN A 409 11.77 -15.27 35.12
N VAL A 410 11.94 -16.48 34.61
CA VAL A 410 10.83 -17.44 34.52
C VAL A 410 10.65 -18.07 35.90
N LYS A 411 9.41 -18.17 36.37
CA LYS A 411 9.06 -18.96 37.54
C LYS A 411 8.62 -20.34 37.08
N ASN A 412 9.19 -21.38 37.69
CA ASN A 412 8.70 -22.73 37.53
C ASN A 412 7.23 -22.84 37.97
N GLN A 413 6.45 -23.62 37.23
CA GLN A 413 5.14 -24.12 37.59
C GLN A 413 5.19 -25.65 37.55
N ASP A 414 4.82 -26.30 38.65
CA ASP A 414 4.72 -27.75 38.78
C ASP A 414 3.76 -28.32 37.71
N GLU A 415 4.32 -28.92 36.66
CA GLU A 415 3.64 -29.42 35.46
C GLU A 415 3.05 -30.83 35.68
N GLY A 416 2.41 -31.37 34.65
CA GLY A 416 2.11 -32.80 34.57
C GLY A 416 3.29 -33.60 34.01
N PRO A 417 3.19 -34.94 33.95
CA PRO A 417 4.19 -35.75 33.28
C PRO A 417 4.24 -35.40 31.77
N GLU A 418 5.42 -35.29 31.18
CA GLU A 418 5.63 -35.07 29.75
C GLU A 418 5.66 -36.41 28.99
N CYS A 419 4.91 -36.49 27.89
CA CYS A 419 4.86 -37.64 26.99
C CYS A 419 5.71 -37.35 25.74
N SER A 420 7.04 -37.28 25.93
CA SER A 420 7.98 -36.91 24.86
C SER A 420 9.00 -38.03 24.59
N PRO A 421 9.19 -38.45 23.32
CA PRO A 421 8.37 -38.10 22.16
C PRO A 421 6.94 -38.68 22.26
N ALA A 422 5.98 -38.00 21.64
CA ALA A 422 4.56 -38.39 21.65
C ALA A 422 4.28 -39.78 21.04
N VAL A 423 5.19 -40.27 20.19
CA VAL A 423 5.24 -41.65 19.71
C VAL A 423 6.58 -42.26 20.12
N GLN A 424 6.55 -43.35 20.87
CA GLN A 424 7.71 -44.19 21.18
C GLN A 424 7.56 -45.55 20.48
N THR A 425 8.67 -46.19 20.10
CA THR A 425 8.64 -47.47 19.36
C THR A 425 9.48 -48.54 20.03
N VAL A 426 9.00 -49.79 20.00
CA VAL A 426 9.67 -50.97 20.59
C VAL A 426 9.55 -52.14 19.62
N GLN A 427 10.66 -52.82 19.33
CA GLN A 427 10.69 -54.00 18.45
C GLN A 427 10.45 -55.27 19.26
N ILE A 428 9.57 -56.14 18.78
CA ILE A 428 9.19 -57.42 19.40
C ILE A 428 8.92 -58.44 18.29
N LYS A 429 9.48 -59.64 18.37
CA LYS A 429 9.11 -60.75 17.48
C LYS A 429 7.72 -61.27 17.80
N GLU A 430 6.93 -61.58 16.78
CA GLU A 430 5.54 -61.99 17.00
C GLU A 430 5.40 -63.34 17.71
N ASN A 431 6.29 -64.28 17.40
CA ASN A 431 6.35 -65.61 18.02
C ASN A 431 6.82 -65.61 19.49
N VAL A 432 6.96 -64.45 20.13
CA VAL A 432 7.34 -64.32 21.55
C VAL A 432 6.21 -64.88 22.44
N PRO A 433 6.52 -65.76 23.41
CA PRO A 433 5.51 -66.38 24.25
C PRO A 433 4.81 -65.37 25.17
N ALA A 434 3.50 -65.57 25.35
CA ALA A 434 2.70 -64.85 26.34
C ALA A 434 3.30 -65.00 27.75
N GLY A 435 3.28 -63.91 28.51
CA GLY A 435 3.98 -63.74 29.78
C GLY A 435 5.30 -62.96 29.67
N THR A 436 5.85 -62.78 28.46
CA THR A 436 7.09 -62.00 28.25
C THR A 436 6.86 -60.52 28.57
N LYS A 437 7.73 -59.94 29.43
CA LYS A 437 7.86 -58.50 29.67
C LYS A 437 8.73 -57.84 28.58
N SER A 438 8.38 -56.63 28.16
CA SER A 438 9.22 -55.75 27.33
C SER A 438 9.11 -54.29 27.80
N ASN A 439 9.98 -53.41 27.31
CA ASN A 439 9.84 -51.97 27.51
C ASN A 439 8.52 -51.49 26.91
N GLY A 440 7.78 -50.66 27.66
CA GLY A 440 6.59 -49.99 27.17
C GLY A 440 6.80 -48.48 27.06
N TYR A 441 5.71 -47.71 27.07
CA TYR A 441 5.76 -46.26 26.99
C TYR A 441 6.29 -45.66 28.30
N LYS A 442 7.22 -44.71 28.23
CA LYS A 442 7.75 -43.98 29.39
C LYS A 442 7.49 -42.49 29.26
N ALA A 443 6.81 -41.93 30.25
CA ALA A 443 6.76 -40.50 30.50
C ALA A 443 7.80 -40.13 31.56
N TYR A 444 8.08 -38.84 31.69
CA TYR A 444 8.89 -38.29 32.78
C TYR A 444 8.26 -37.01 33.31
N ASP A 445 8.46 -36.73 34.58
CA ASP A 445 8.08 -35.45 35.21
C ASP A 445 9.18 -34.42 34.84
N PRO A 446 8.84 -33.23 34.28
CA PRO A 446 9.83 -32.28 33.72
C PRO A 446 10.86 -31.78 34.74
N GLU A 447 10.43 -31.51 35.96
CA GLU A 447 11.17 -30.87 37.05
C GLU A 447 12.22 -31.80 37.62
N THR A 448 11.85 -33.06 37.88
CA THR A 448 12.76 -34.09 38.41
C THR A 448 13.45 -34.90 37.31
N ARG A 449 12.98 -34.80 36.06
CA ARG A 449 13.40 -35.57 34.88
C ARG A 449 13.38 -37.08 35.13
N SER A 450 12.32 -37.52 35.82
CA SER A 450 12.18 -38.87 36.36
C SER A 450 10.83 -39.49 36.02
N SER A 451 10.80 -40.81 35.78
CA SER A 451 9.55 -41.57 35.67
C SER A 451 8.98 -42.00 37.04
N SER A 452 9.57 -41.54 38.15
CA SER A 452 9.30 -42.05 39.50
C SER A 452 7.98 -41.53 40.10
N GLY A 453 7.02 -42.44 40.31
CA GLY A 453 5.70 -42.11 40.86
C GLY A 453 4.67 -41.70 39.81
N ILE A 454 5.02 -41.78 38.52
CA ILE A 454 4.06 -41.79 37.42
C ILE A 454 3.38 -43.16 37.38
N ARG A 455 2.05 -43.17 37.23
CA ARG A 455 1.26 -44.38 36.96
C ARG A 455 0.78 -44.40 35.52
N TYR A 456 0.72 -45.60 34.94
CA TYR A 456 0.43 -45.84 33.53
C TYR A 456 -0.87 -46.61 33.35
N LYS A 457 -1.66 -46.23 32.34
CA LYS A 457 -2.93 -46.86 32.02
C LYS A 457 -3.13 -46.98 30.51
N LYS A 458 -3.33 -48.19 30.03
CA LYS A 458 -3.68 -48.46 28.62
C LYS A 458 -5.07 -47.87 28.31
N LEU A 459 -5.18 -47.10 27.22
CA LEU A 459 -6.45 -46.55 26.73
C LEU A 459 -6.95 -47.34 25.51
N THR A 460 -6.26 -47.25 24.37
CA THR A 460 -6.63 -47.92 23.12
C THR A 460 -5.72 -49.12 22.87
N ASP A 461 -6.33 -50.28 22.59
CA ASP A 461 -5.65 -51.53 22.19
C ASP A 461 -6.64 -52.36 21.36
N PRO A 462 -6.51 -52.40 20.01
CA PRO A 462 -7.56 -52.91 19.12
C PRO A 462 -7.77 -54.44 19.13
N LYS A 463 -6.79 -55.24 19.58
CA LYS A 463 -6.89 -56.70 19.71
C LYS A 463 -6.74 -57.21 21.15
N GLY A 464 -6.27 -56.38 22.09
CA GLY A 464 -6.11 -56.79 23.49
C GLY A 464 -4.92 -57.73 23.72
N TRP A 465 -3.87 -57.62 22.91
CA TRP A 465 -2.70 -58.52 22.96
C TRP A 465 -1.74 -58.22 24.11
N VAL A 466 -1.69 -56.98 24.61
CA VAL A 466 -0.70 -56.54 25.61
C VAL A 466 -1.36 -55.89 26.82
N THR A 467 -0.74 -56.00 27.98
CA THR A 467 -1.11 -55.25 29.19
C THR A 467 0.04 -54.35 29.61
N VAL A 468 -0.28 -53.18 30.18
CA VAL A 468 0.69 -52.19 30.68
C VAL A 468 0.76 -52.32 32.20
N ASP A 469 1.96 -52.37 32.76
CA ASP A 469 2.22 -52.33 34.20
C ASP A 469 1.95 -50.93 34.75
N GLU A 470 1.10 -50.84 35.78
CA GLU A 470 0.64 -49.55 36.32
C GLU A 470 1.78 -48.71 36.89
N ASN A 471 2.89 -49.30 37.35
CA ASN A 471 3.97 -48.58 38.04
C ASN A 471 5.23 -48.45 37.18
N GLU A 472 5.54 -49.45 36.35
CA GLU A 472 6.74 -49.44 35.50
C GLU A 472 6.50 -48.82 34.11
N GLY A 473 5.26 -48.77 33.63
CA GLY A 473 4.93 -48.52 32.22
C GLY A 473 5.39 -49.65 31.27
N SER A 474 5.98 -50.73 31.80
CA SER A 474 6.42 -51.90 31.03
C SER A 474 5.23 -52.63 30.43
N ILE A 475 5.40 -53.22 29.24
CA ILE A 475 4.35 -54.03 28.61
C ILE A 475 4.59 -55.52 28.82
N THR A 476 3.51 -56.27 29.00
CA THR A 476 3.52 -57.73 29.10
C THR A 476 2.62 -58.33 28.05
N ILE A 477 3.13 -59.29 27.28
CA ILE A 477 2.40 -59.94 26.20
C ILE A 477 1.37 -60.90 26.81
N PHE A 478 0.07 -60.63 26.60
CA PHE A 478 -1.04 -61.37 27.20
C PHE A 478 -1.63 -62.43 26.26
N ARG A 479 -1.50 -62.22 24.94
CA ARG A 479 -1.84 -63.17 23.87
C ARG A 479 -0.69 -63.20 22.87
N SER A 480 -0.60 -64.26 22.06
CA SER A 480 0.30 -64.27 20.90
C SER A 480 0.11 -63.01 20.05
N LEU A 481 1.22 -62.45 19.60
CA LEU A 481 1.25 -61.40 18.58
C LEU A 481 1.18 -62.08 17.20
N ASP A 482 0.79 -61.31 16.20
CA ASP A 482 0.37 -61.75 14.87
C ASP A 482 0.48 -60.51 13.96
N ARG A 483 1.45 -60.49 13.04
CA ARG A 483 1.77 -59.32 12.21
C ARG A 483 0.84 -59.21 11.00
N GLU A 484 0.23 -60.32 10.60
CA GLU A 484 -0.60 -60.51 9.42
C GLU A 484 -2.06 -60.11 9.69
N ALA A 485 -2.47 -60.06 10.96
CA ALA A 485 -3.77 -59.59 11.39
C ALA A 485 -4.11 -58.18 10.90
N GLU A 486 -5.29 -58.04 10.29
CA GLU A 486 -5.91 -56.83 9.73
C GLU A 486 -5.77 -55.50 10.52
N SER A 487 -5.54 -55.55 11.84
CA SER A 487 -5.31 -54.37 12.69
C SER A 487 -3.88 -53.83 12.65
N VAL A 488 -2.90 -54.66 12.30
CA VAL A 488 -1.51 -54.27 12.10
C VAL A 488 -1.39 -53.61 10.73
N ARG A 489 -0.63 -52.51 10.64
CA ARG A 489 -0.38 -51.84 9.36
C ARG A 489 1.11 -51.57 9.21
N GLY A 490 1.70 -52.10 8.14
CA GLY A 490 3.15 -52.00 7.89
C GLY A 490 4.01 -52.66 8.98
N GLY A 491 3.50 -53.72 9.63
CA GLY A 491 4.16 -54.37 10.76
C GLY A 491 4.14 -53.59 12.08
N ILE A 492 3.39 -52.47 12.18
CA ILE A 492 3.30 -51.68 13.40
C ILE A 492 1.93 -51.87 14.07
N TYR A 493 1.95 -52.20 15.35
CA TYR A 493 0.80 -52.32 16.23
C TYR A 493 0.79 -51.18 17.27
N ASN A 494 -0.10 -50.21 17.08
CA ASN A 494 -0.17 -49.02 17.93
C ASN A 494 -1.13 -49.23 19.11
N ILE A 495 -0.65 -48.95 20.33
CA ILE A 495 -1.48 -48.78 21.53
C ILE A 495 -1.32 -47.35 22.06
N THR A 496 -2.32 -46.83 22.79
CA THR A 496 -2.20 -45.55 23.51
C THR A 496 -2.14 -45.76 25.00
N VAL A 497 -1.26 -45.02 25.67
CA VAL A 497 -0.98 -45.11 27.10
C VAL A 497 -1.16 -43.71 27.71
N LEU A 498 -2.02 -43.63 28.72
CA LEU A 498 -2.13 -42.48 29.61
C LEU A 498 -1.09 -42.62 30.71
N ALA A 499 -0.22 -41.63 30.86
CA ALA A 499 0.60 -41.45 32.04
C ALA A 499 -0.08 -40.44 32.98
N SER A 500 -0.03 -40.67 34.29
CA SER A 500 -0.65 -39.84 35.31
C SER A 500 0.25 -39.71 36.54
N ASP A 501 0.34 -38.54 37.13
CA ASP A 501 1.14 -38.32 38.35
C ASP A 501 0.38 -38.69 39.64
N LYS A 502 0.78 -38.07 40.76
CA LYS A 502 0.15 -38.23 42.09
C LYS A 502 -1.07 -37.32 42.25
N ASP A 503 -1.02 -36.14 41.65
CA ASP A 503 -1.97 -35.03 41.83
C ASP A 503 -3.11 -35.05 40.80
N GLY A 504 -2.99 -35.88 39.76
CA GLY A 504 -4.02 -36.19 38.77
C GLY A 504 -3.81 -35.53 37.41
N ARG A 505 -2.66 -34.90 37.16
CA ARG A 505 -2.27 -34.39 35.84
C ARG A 505 -1.84 -35.55 34.96
N THR A 506 -2.10 -35.45 33.66
CA THR A 506 -1.93 -36.59 32.73
C THR A 506 -1.44 -36.17 31.36
N CYS A 507 -0.59 -37.00 30.75
CA CYS A 507 -0.30 -36.95 29.32
C CYS A 507 -0.67 -38.27 28.63
N THR A 508 -0.90 -38.23 27.31
CA THR A 508 -1.18 -39.43 26.51
C THR A 508 -0.09 -39.61 25.46
N GLY A 509 0.54 -40.78 25.46
CA GLY A 509 1.53 -41.20 24.46
C GLY A 509 1.04 -42.36 23.62
N THR A 510 1.63 -42.53 22.43
CA THR A 510 1.44 -43.71 21.58
C THR A 510 2.67 -44.60 21.65
N LEU A 511 2.47 -45.90 21.85
CA LEU A 511 3.51 -46.91 21.72
C LEU A 511 3.28 -47.70 20.44
N GLY A 512 4.16 -47.51 19.45
CA GLY A 512 4.22 -48.31 18.23
C GLY A 512 5.05 -49.57 18.47
N ILE A 513 4.38 -50.70 18.69
CA ILE A 513 5.04 -52.00 18.78
C ILE A 513 5.34 -52.45 17.35
N ILE A 514 6.62 -52.47 16.97
CA ILE A 514 7.07 -52.96 15.67
C ILE A 514 7.20 -54.48 15.79
N LEU A 515 6.38 -55.20 15.03
CA LEU A 515 6.40 -56.66 14.97
C LEU A 515 7.49 -57.12 14.00
N GLU A 516 8.49 -57.81 14.54
CA GLU A 516 9.54 -58.45 13.76
C GLU A 516 9.03 -59.77 13.15
N ASP A 517 8.98 -59.74 11.81
CA ASP A 517 8.59 -60.76 10.84
C ASP A 517 9.18 -62.16 11.10
N VAL A 518 8.32 -63.16 11.26
CA VAL A 518 8.64 -64.58 11.40
C VAL A 518 7.93 -65.37 10.31
N ASN A 519 8.62 -66.34 9.69
CA ASN A 519 7.99 -67.20 8.70
C ASN A 519 7.03 -68.19 9.38
N ASP A 520 5.73 -67.91 9.31
CA ASP A 520 4.68 -68.82 9.79
C ASP A 520 3.46 -68.94 8.86
N SER A 521 3.26 -67.98 7.94
CA SER A 521 2.27 -68.06 6.88
C SER A 521 2.90 -68.49 5.56
N GLY A 522 2.09 -69.10 4.68
CA GLY A 522 2.55 -69.63 3.39
C GLY A 522 1.89 -68.93 2.20
N PRO A 523 2.49 -68.97 0.99
CA PRO A 523 1.99 -68.21 -0.15
C PRO A 523 0.57 -68.60 -0.57
N VAL A 524 -0.36 -67.65 -0.53
CA VAL A 524 -1.77 -67.83 -0.91
C VAL A 524 -2.01 -67.32 -2.32
N ILE A 525 -2.84 -67.99 -3.13
CA ILE A 525 -3.35 -67.44 -4.39
C ILE A 525 -4.72 -66.76 -4.12
N PRO A 526 -4.85 -65.41 -4.19
CA PRO A 526 -6.10 -64.74 -3.84
C PRO A 526 -7.24 -64.99 -4.86
N LYS A 527 -6.92 -65.01 -6.16
CA LYS A 527 -7.90 -65.28 -7.24
C LYS A 527 -8.02 -66.81 -7.46
N GLN A 528 -8.77 -67.48 -6.58
CA GLN A 528 -9.00 -68.94 -6.65
C GLN A 528 -9.88 -69.39 -7.82
N THR A 529 -10.53 -68.47 -8.55
CA THR A 529 -11.35 -68.73 -9.74
C THR A 529 -10.71 -68.10 -10.98
N VAL A 530 -10.40 -68.94 -11.97
CA VAL A 530 -9.69 -68.55 -13.19
C VAL A 530 -10.54 -68.91 -14.41
N VAL A 531 -10.86 -67.93 -15.25
CA VAL A 531 -11.62 -68.18 -16.51
C VAL A 531 -10.63 -68.20 -17.67
N ILE A 532 -10.74 -69.20 -18.54
CA ILE A 532 -9.97 -69.32 -19.77
C ILE A 532 -10.93 -69.43 -20.95
N CYS A 533 -11.01 -68.35 -21.73
CA CYS A 533 -11.78 -68.32 -22.96
C CYS A 533 -11.01 -69.04 -24.07
N LYS A 534 -11.21 -70.35 -24.22
CA LYS A 534 -10.44 -71.27 -25.08
C LYS A 534 -10.32 -70.81 -26.55
N THR A 535 -11.27 -70.00 -27.00
CA THR A 535 -11.34 -69.38 -28.34
C THR A 535 -10.38 -68.20 -28.56
N VAL A 536 -9.86 -67.59 -27.50
CA VAL A 536 -8.99 -66.39 -27.53
C VAL A 536 -7.80 -66.43 -26.56
N MET A 537 -7.77 -67.39 -25.62
CA MET A 537 -6.74 -67.57 -24.59
C MET A 537 -6.25 -69.02 -24.56
N SER A 538 -4.93 -69.22 -24.60
CA SER A 538 -4.26 -70.52 -24.41
C SER A 538 -3.81 -70.77 -22.96
N SER A 539 -3.92 -69.76 -22.10
CA SER A 539 -3.44 -69.77 -20.72
C SER A 539 -4.10 -68.67 -19.89
N ALA A 540 -3.93 -68.74 -18.58
CA ALA A 540 -4.21 -67.65 -17.65
C ALA A 540 -3.06 -67.46 -16.66
N ASP A 541 -2.93 -66.23 -16.15
CA ASP A 541 -1.90 -65.86 -15.18
C ASP A 541 -2.46 -65.95 -13.76
N ILE A 542 -1.66 -66.53 -12.87
CA ILE A 542 -1.94 -66.65 -11.44
C ILE A 542 -0.86 -65.91 -10.66
N VAL A 543 -1.26 -65.20 -9.61
CA VAL A 543 -0.38 -64.43 -8.73
C VAL A 543 -0.56 -64.97 -7.32
N ALA A 544 0.54 -65.31 -6.67
CA ALA A 544 0.57 -65.62 -5.24
C ALA A 544 0.96 -64.38 -4.43
N VAL A 545 0.49 -64.33 -3.19
CA VAL A 545 0.80 -63.30 -2.21
C VAL A 545 1.12 -64.00 -0.91
N ASP A 546 2.25 -63.64 -0.31
CA ASP A 546 2.56 -64.04 1.05
C ASP A 546 2.03 -62.99 2.04
N PRO A 547 1.39 -63.38 3.15
CA PRO A 547 1.12 -62.48 4.28
C PRO A 547 2.43 -62.00 4.95
N ASP A 548 3.43 -62.87 4.98
CA ASP A 548 4.77 -62.63 5.51
C ASP A 548 5.48 -61.44 4.83
N GLY A 549 6.56 -60.95 5.45
CA GLY A 549 7.42 -59.93 4.88
C GLY A 549 8.15 -60.36 3.60
N PRO A 550 8.66 -59.37 2.83
CA PRO A 550 9.44 -59.62 1.61
C PRO A 550 10.79 -60.31 1.90
N THR A 551 11.14 -60.49 3.18
CA THR A 551 12.23 -61.31 3.70
C THR A 551 11.90 -62.80 3.76
N ASN A 552 10.63 -63.17 3.91
CA ASN A 552 10.19 -64.54 4.13
C ASN A 552 9.39 -65.13 2.95
N GLY A 553 8.61 -64.31 2.23
CA GLY A 553 7.81 -64.77 1.08
C GLY A 553 8.61 -64.96 -0.25
N PRO A 554 8.35 -64.15 -1.30
CA PRO A 554 8.88 -64.41 -2.64
C PRO A 554 10.43 -64.32 -2.67
N PRO A 555 11.15 -64.98 -3.59
CA PRO A 555 10.65 -65.59 -4.82
C PRO A 555 9.94 -66.93 -4.61
N PHE A 556 8.72 -67.04 -5.12
CA PHE A 556 7.97 -68.30 -5.02
C PHE A 556 8.44 -69.34 -6.03
N ASP A 557 8.28 -70.61 -5.66
CA ASP A 557 8.24 -71.74 -6.59
C ASP A 557 6.80 -72.23 -6.80
N PHE A 558 6.49 -72.70 -8.01
CA PHE A 558 5.13 -72.98 -8.48
C PHE A 558 5.06 -74.37 -9.12
N SER A 559 4.41 -75.31 -8.42
CA SER A 559 4.24 -76.70 -8.87
C SER A 559 2.77 -77.10 -8.93
N LEU A 560 2.48 -78.13 -9.73
CA LEU A 560 1.17 -78.80 -9.73
C LEU A 560 1.23 -79.96 -8.74
N ASP A 561 0.20 -80.11 -7.91
CA ASP A 561 0.17 -81.15 -6.88
C ASP A 561 -0.39 -82.46 -7.45
N SER A 562 0.50 -83.36 -7.89
CA SER A 562 0.14 -84.60 -8.57
C SER A 562 -0.19 -85.78 -7.66
N ASP A 563 0.02 -85.65 -6.34
CA ASP A 563 -0.28 -86.68 -5.32
C ASP A 563 -1.74 -87.15 -5.30
N ALA A 564 -2.69 -86.32 -5.80
CA ALA A 564 -4.12 -86.62 -5.80
C ALA A 564 -4.68 -87.13 -7.15
N ASP A 565 -4.11 -86.71 -8.28
CA ASP A 565 -4.50 -87.14 -9.63
C ASP A 565 -3.34 -86.92 -10.61
N SER A 566 -2.66 -88.00 -11.00
CA SER A 566 -1.54 -87.98 -11.95
C SER A 566 -1.95 -87.54 -13.37
N ASP A 567 -3.25 -87.51 -13.65
CA ASP A 567 -3.79 -87.07 -14.92
C ASP A 567 -3.84 -85.53 -15.01
N ILE A 568 -3.56 -84.78 -13.93
CA ILE A 568 -3.51 -83.31 -13.90
C ILE A 568 -2.28 -82.76 -14.64
N GLU A 569 -1.09 -83.33 -14.44
CA GLU A 569 0.15 -82.93 -15.15
C GLU A 569 0.08 -83.18 -16.67
N ARG A 570 -0.75 -84.14 -17.09
CA ARG A 570 -1.04 -84.39 -18.51
C ARG A 570 -1.98 -83.34 -19.11
N LYS A 571 -2.96 -82.86 -18.33
CA LYS A 571 -3.99 -81.90 -18.78
C LYS A 571 -3.52 -80.44 -18.71
N TRP A 572 -2.66 -80.12 -17.75
CA TRP A 572 -2.25 -78.76 -17.40
C TRP A 572 -0.72 -78.62 -17.37
N ARG A 573 -0.21 -77.41 -17.62
CA ARG A 573 1.20 -77.07 -17.46
C ARG A 573 1.30 -75.73 -16.73
N LEU A 574 2.14 -75.68 -15.71
CA LEU A 574 2.46 -74.46 -14.98
C LEU A 574 3.88 -74.01 -15.32
N THR A 575 4.09 -72.71 -15.52
CA THR A 575 5.43 -72.12 -15.70
C THR A 575 5.54 -70.79 -14.96
N LYS A 576 6.57 -70.61 -14.13
CA LYS A 576 6.87 -69.33 -13.49
C LYS A 576 7.08 -68.23 -14.54
N ILE A 577 6.48 -67.05 -14.33
CA ILE A 577 6.65 -65.84 -15.17
C ILE A 577 7.69 -64.93 -14.53
N ASN A 578 7.52 -64.65 -13.24
CA ASN A 578 8.38 -63.83 -12.41
C ASN A 578 8.30 -64.33 -10.96
N ASP A 579 8.87 -63.61 -10.01
CA ASP A 579 8.98 -64.07 -8.62
C ASP A 579 7.68 -64.10 -7.79
N THR A 580 6.58 -63.54 -8.31
CA THR A 580 5.25 -63.57 -7.67
C THR A 580 4.15 -64.24 -8.50
N ALA A 581 4.40 -64.55 -9.78
CA ALA A 581 3.38 -65.00 -10.72
C ALA A 581 3.82 -66.17 -11.62
N ALA A 582 2.85 -67.01 -11.97
CA ALA A 582 3.00 -68.15 -12.88
C ALA A 582 1.89 -68.17 -13.93
N ARG A 583 2.13 -68.82 -15.07
CA ARG A 583 1.20 -68.99 -16.19
C ARG A 583 0.74 -70.43 -16.26
N LEU A 584 -0.58 -70.63 -16.19
CA LEU A 584 -1.23 -71.93 -16.29
C LEU A 584 -1.78 -72.13 -17.71
N PHE A 585 -1.27 -73.14 -18.41
CA PHE A 585 -1.71 -73.57 -19.73
C PHE A 585 -2.52 -74.87 -19.64
N PHE A 586 -3.49 -75.05 -20.53
CA PHE A 586 -4.03 -76.38 -20.85
C PHE A 586 -3.19 -77.03 -21.97
N GLN A 587 -2.95 -78.33 -21.90
CA GLN A 587 -2.10 -79.07 -22.87
C GLN A 587 -2.91 -79.87 -23.89
N GLU A 588 -3.97 -80.57 -23.43
CA GLU A 588 -4.87 -81.34 -24.31
C GLU A 588 -6.09 -80.51 -24.73
N ASP A 589 -6.85 -80.98 -25.72
CA ASP A 589 -8.08 -80.33 -26.19
C ASP A 589 -9.26 -80.53 -25.22
N LEU A 590 -9.10 -80.03 -23.99
CA LEU A 590 -10.02 -80.23 -22.87
C LEU A 590 -11.44 -79.73 -23.21
N PRO A 591 -12.50 -80.50 -22.92
CA PRO A 591 -13.87 -80.04 -23.13
C PRO A 591 -14.22 -78.83 -22.25
N PHE A 592 -15.23 -78.07 -22.66
CA PHE A 592 -15.71 -76.93 -21.86
C PHE A 592 -16.30 -77.40 -20.52
N GLY A 593 -15.91 -76.75 -19.42
CA GLY A 593 -16.28 -77.15 -18.07
C GLY A 593 -15.39 -76.53 -16.99
N THR A 594 -15.69 -76.87 -15.73
CA THR A 594 -14.92 -76.43 -14.56
C THR A 594 -13.99 -77.54 -14.08
N TYR A 595 -12.70 -77.25 -14.02
CA TYR A 595 -11.64 -78.13 -13.54
C TYR A 595 -11.15 -77.65 -12.17
N ARG A 596 -10.66 -78.58 -11.35
CA ARG A 596 -9.92 -78.26 -10.13
C ARG A 596 -8.45 -78.58 -10.36
N VAL A 597 -7.60 -77.58 -10.18
CA VAL A 597 -6.15 -77.68 -10.37
C VAL A 597 -5.49 -77.31 -9.03
N PRO A 598 -4.99 -78.27 -8.25
CA PRO A 598 -4.26 -77.99 -7.03
C PRO A 598 -2.88 -77.44 -7.40
N VAL A 599 -2.67 -76.15 -7.13
CA VAL A 599 -1.38 -75.50 -7.31
C VAL A 599 -0.71 -75.44 -5.95
N ARG A 600 0.47 -76.05 -5.85
CA ARG A 600 1.37 -75.92 -4.71
C ARG A 600 2.27 -74.71 -4.96
N VAL A 601 2.20 -73.73 -4.07
CA VAL A 601 3.11 -72.59 -4.06
C VAL A 601 4.01 -72.71 -2.84
N THR A 602 5.32 -72.55 -3.04
CA THR A 602 6.34 -72.62 -1.99
C THR A 602 7.03 -71.27 -1.90
N ASP A 603 7.32 -70.81 -0.67
CA ASP A 603 8.13 -69.61 -0.42
C ASP A 603 9.63 -69.86 -0.69
N ARG A 604 10.48 -68.88 -0.32
CA ARG A 604 11.94 -69.02 -0.43
C ARG A 604 12.59 -69.93 0.62
N HIS A 605 11.88 -70.33 1.67
CA HIS A 605 12.38 -71.04 2.85
C HIS A 605 11.93 -72.51 2.93
N GLY A 606 10.93 -72.91 2.14
CA GLY A 606 10.37 -74.26 2.07
C GLY A 606 8.96 -74.39 2.65
N LEU A 607 8.32 -73.33 3.14
CA LEU A 607 6.91 -73.36 3.54
C LEU A 607 6.06 -73.40 2.26
N SER A 608 5.11 -74.36 2.17
CA SER A 608 4.28 -74.52 0.97
C SER A 608 2.81 -74.71 1.29
N LEU A 609 1.96 -74.09 0.47
CA LEU A 609 0.50 -74.17 0.57
C LEU A 609 -0.08 -74.67 -0.76
N ILE A 610 -1.05 -75.59 -0.67
CA ILE A 610 -1.73 -76.17 -1.83
C ILE A 610 -3.08 -75.45 -1.99
N THR A 611 -3.20 -74.58 -2.99
CA THR A 611 -4.45 -73.86 -3.29
C THR A 611 -5.18 -74.52 -4.46
N PRO A 612 -6.40 -75.06 -4.27
CA PRO A 612 -7.19 -75.66 -5.34
C PRO A 612 -7.88 -74.59 -6.20
N LEU A 613 -7.29 -74.30 -7.37
CA LEU A 613 -7.86 -73.36 -8.33
C LEU A 613 -9.05 -73.98 -9.06
N ASN A 614 -10.16 -73.24 -9.16
CA ASN A 614 -11.32 -73.61 -9.96
C ASN A 614 -11.19 -72.94 -11.33
N VAL A 615 -10.73 -73.71 -12.33
CA VAL A 615 -10.42 -73.22 -13.68
C VAL A 615 -11.60 -73.51 -14.60
N MET A 616 -12.24 -72.46 -15.13
CA MET A 616 -13.40 -72.55 -16.02
C MET A 616 -12.95 -72.40 -17.47
N LEU A 617 -12.96 -73.50 -18.23
CA LEU A 617 -12.69 -73.51 -19.66
C LEU A 617 -13.99 -73.28 -20.43
N CYS A 618 -14.07 -72.16 -21.14
CA CYS A 618 -15.31 -71.62 -21.69
C CYS A 618 -15.19 -71.19 -23.16
N ASN A 619 -16.32 -71.20 -23.87
CA ASN A 619 -16.45 -70.61 -25.19
C ASN A 619 -16.92 -69.15 -25.02
N CYS A 620 -15.97 -68.23 -24.90
CA CYS A 620 -16.19 -66.80 -24.64
C CYS A 620 -15.23 -65.91 -25.42
N VAL A 621 -15.50 -64.61 -25.46
CA VAL A 621 -14.61 -63.60 -26.07
C VAL A 621 -13.98 -62.73 -24.98
N THR A 622 -14.65 -62.54 -23.84
CA THR A 622 -14.15 -61.91 -22.62
C THR A 622 -14.38 -62.81 -21.41
N GLU A 623 -13.56 -62.69 -20.35
CA GLU A 623 -13.70 -63.49 -19.11
C GLU A 623 -15.12 -63.44 -18.53
N ASN A 624 -15.84 -62.32 -18.70
CA ASN A 624 -17.17 -62.09 -18.15
C ASN A 624 -18.30 -62.85 -18.86
N ASP A 625 -18.08 -63.37 -20.07
CA ASP A 625 -19.15 -64.01 -20.85
C ASP A 625 -19.45 -65.46 -20.37
N CYS A 626 -18.58 -66.06 -19.54
CA CYS A 626 -18.76 -67.45 -19.14
C CYS A 626 -19.82 -67.63 -18.04
N THR A 627 -21.01 -68.08 -18.43
CA THR A 627 -22.11 -68.41 -17.53
C THR A 627 -22.16 -69.91 -17.21
N LEU A 628 -22.24 -70.25 -15.91
CA LEU A 628 -22.49 -71.60 -15.43
C LEU A 628 -23.88 -72.09 -15.90
N ARG A 629 -23.90 -72.96 -16.91
CA ARG A 629 -25.11 -73.66 -17.35
C ARG A 629 -25.21 -75.02 -16.68
N THR A 630 -26.16 -75.16 -15.76
CA THR A 630 -26.69 -76.47 -15.35
C THR A 630 -27.75 -76.93 -16.36
N ASP A 631 -27.51 -78.06 -17.02
CA ASP A 631 -28.41 -78.58 -18.04
C ASP A 631 -29.70 -79.17 -17.45
N THR A 632 -30.84 -78.82 -18.05
CA THR A 632 -31.62 -79.77 -18.87
C THR A 632 -32.80 -79.07 -19.55
N ARG A 633 -33.15 -79.51 -20.77
CA ARG A 633 -34.15 -78.85 -21.62
C ARG A 633 -35.32 -79.78 -21.94
N THR A 634 -36.34 -79.79 -21.08
CA THR A 634 -37.66 -80.36 -21.38
C THR A 634 -38.68 -79.24 -21.51
N GLY A 635 -39.44 -79.24 -22.59
CA GLY A 635 -40.39 -78.18 -22.90
C GLY A 635 -41.83 -78.56 -22.55
N HIS A 636 -42.46 -77.79 -21.67
CA HIS A 636 -43.83 -77.32 -21.90
C HIS A 636 -43.99 -75.95 -21.25
N GLY A 637 -44.49 -74.97 -22.01
CA GLY A 637 -44.56 -73.59 -21.55
C GLY A 637 -45.78 -73.32 -20.67
N GLU A 638 -45.56 -73.09 -19.38
CA GLU A 638 -46.51 -72.37 -18.53
C GLU A 638 -45.85 -71.04 -18.10
N VAL A 639 -46.24 -69.94 -18.76
CA VAL A 639 -45.67 -68.60 -18.49
C VAL A 639 -46.25 -68.06 -17.17
N ARG A 640 -45.71 -68.54 -16.06
CA ARG A 640 -45.98 -67.96 -14.73
C ARG A 640 -45.30 -66.61 -14.65
N LEU A 641 -46.09 -65.55 -14.88
CA LEU A 641 -45.70 -64.18 -14.59
C LEU A 641 -45.26 -64.12 -13.12
N GLY A 642 -43.98 -63.88 -12.87
CA GLY A 642 -43.41 -63.95 -11.53
C GLY A 642 -44.12 -62.98 -10.57
N LYS A 643 -44.21 -63.32 -9.28
CA LYS A 643 -44.92 -62.47 -8.30
C LYS A 643 -44.44 -61.01 -8.33
N TRP A 644 -43.14 -60.78 -8.56
CA TRP A 644 -42.55 -59.45 -8.75
C TRP A 644 -42.93 -58.76 -10.06
N ALA A 645 -43.16 -59.48 -11.15
CA ALA A 645 -43.64 -58.92 -12.41
C ALA A 645 -45.14 -58.55 -12.32
N ILE A 646 -45.95 -59.38 -11.65
CA ILE A 646 -47.32 -59.03 -11.28
C ILE A 646 -47.32 -57.79 -10.38
N LEU A 647 -46.44 -57.74 -9.37
CA LEU A 647 -46.29 -56.60 -8.48
C LEU A 647 -45.90 -55.32 -9.23
N ALA A 648 -44.94 -55.40 -10.16
CA ALA A 648 -44.49 -54.25 -10.96
C ALA A 648 -45.58 -53.73 -11.90
N ILE A 649 -46.37 -54.62 -12.51
CA ILE A 649 -47.51 -54.23 -13.36
C ILE A 649 -48.62 -53.59 -12.50
N LEU A 650 -48.92 -54.16 -11.33
CA LEU A 650 -49.88 -53.57 -10.38
C LEU A 650 -49.40 -52.22 -9.84
N LEU A 651 -48.10 -52.07 -9.55
CA LEU A 651 -47.50 -50.81 -9.09
C LEU A 651 -47.53 -49.75 -10.20
N GLY A 652 -47.25 -50.14 -11.45
CA GLY A 652 -47.35 -49.27 -12.61
C GLY A 652 -48.78 -48.80 -12.87
N ILE A 653 -49.76 -49.71 -12.79
CA ILE A 653 -51.19 -49.39 -12.87
C ILE A 653 -51.62 -48.48 -11.72
N ALA A 654 -51.17 -48.74 -10.49
CA ALA A 654 -51.45 -47.90 -9.33
C ALA A 654 -50.86 -46.49 -9.47
N LEU A 655 -49.63 -46.35 -9.97
CA LEU A 655 -49.01 -45.07 -10.30
C LEU A 655 -49.82 -44.31 -11.36
N LEU A 656 -50.26 -44.99 -12.42
CA LEU A 656 -51.10 -44.40 -13.48
C LEU A 656 -52.46 -43.92 -12.92
N PHE A 657 -53.09 -44.71 -12.04
CA PHE A 657 -54.30 -44.30 -11.33
C PHE A 657 -54.06 -43.14 -10.36
N CYS A 658 -52.96 -43.11 -9.62
CA CYS A 658 -52.61 -41.99 -8.75
C CYS A 658 -52.40 -40.69 -9.53
N ILE A 659 -51.72 -40.75 -10.69
CA ILE A 659 -51.52 -39.58 -11.58
C ILE A 659 -52.85 -39.10 -12.18
N LEU A 660 -53.74 -40.02 -12.57
CA LEU A 660 -55.10 -39.68 -12.98
C LEU A 660 -55.93 -39.07 -11.83
N PHE A 661 -55.79 -39.58 -10.61
CA PHE A 661 -56.53 -39.10 -9.44
C PHE A 661 -56.06 -37.71 -8.98
N THR A 662 -54.76 -37.41 -9.03
CA THR A 662 -54.26 -36.05 -8.72
C THR A 662 -54.63 -35.03 -9.79
N LEU A 663 -54.72 -35.44 -11.07
CA LEU A 663 -55.22 -34.59 -12.16
C LEU A 663 -56.75 -34.34 -12.10
N VAL A 664 -57.53 -35.24 -11.50
CA VAL A 664 -59.01 -35.12 -11.42
C VAL A 664 -59.49 -34.53 -10.08
N CYS A 665 -58.74 -34.71 -8.98
CA CYS A 665 -59.11 -34.22 -7.65
C CYS A 665 -58.35 -32.96 -7.19
N GLY A 666 -57.83 -32.17 -8.13
CA GLY A 666 -57.14 -30.89 -7.86
C GLY A 666 -58.08 -29.77 -7.40
N GLY A 667 -58.73 -29.90 -6.23
CA GLY A 667 -59.76 -28.96 -5.77
C GLY A 667 -59.81 -28.74 -4.25
N THR A 668 -59.32 -27.58 -3.82
CA THR A 668 -59.49 -26.95 -2.48
C THR A 668 -58.77 -27.60 -1.28
N GLY A 669 -58.59 -26.81 -0.21
CA GLY A 669 -58.17 -27.27 1.12
C GLY A 669 -56.73 -26.89 1.51
N ALA A 670 -56.58 -25.89 2.39
CA ALA A 670 -55.27 -25.47 2.93
C ALA A 670 -55.21 -25.60 4.46
N ALA A 671 -54.05 -26.02 4.97
CA ALA A 671 -53.58 -25.76 6.34
C ALA A 671 -52.05 -25.96 6.41
N LYS A 672 -51.35 -25.26 7.31
CA LYS A 672 -49.89 -25.35 7.49
C LYS A 672 -49.52 -25.73 8.93
N GLN A 673 -48.67 -26.77 9.05
CA GLN A 673 -47.68 -26.97 10.14
C GLN A 673 -48.25 -27.22 11.56
N PRO A 674 -47.44 -27.62 12.58
CA PRO A 674 -46.00 -27.95 12.57
C PRO A 674 -45.61 -29.32 13.18
N LYS A 675 -44.45 -29.85 12.76
CA LYS A 675 -43.37 -30.47 13.58
C LYS A 675 -42.23 -30.95 12.65
N VAL A 676 -40.99 -30.51 12.87
CA VAL A 676 -39.94 -31.14 13.72
C VAL A 676 -39.58 -32.55 13.24
N PHE A 677 -38.38 -32.67 12.67
CA PHE A 677 -37.66 -33.92 12.41
C PHE A 677 -36.39 -33.96 13.29
N PRO A 678 -36.02 -35.12 13.86
CA PRO A 678 -34.64 -35.46 14.21
C PRO A 678 -33.92 -36.11 13.02
N ASP A 679 -32.60 -36.26 13.13
CA ASP A 679 -31.69 -36.45 11.99
C ASP A 679 -31.50 -37.91 11.48
N ASP A 680 -31.02 -37.98 10.23
CA ASP A 680 -30.20 -39.00 9.54
C ASP A 680 -30.20 -40.49 9.96
N LEU A 681 -30.38 -41.36 8.96
CA LEU A 681 -29.37 -42.37 8.58
C LEU A 681 -29.66 -43.07 7.22
N ALA A 682 -28.66 -43.79 6.70
CA ALA A 682 -28.64 -44.62 5.47
C ALA A 682 -28.84 -43.84 4.13
N GLN A 683 -27.79 -43.27 3.53
CA GLN A 683 -26.68 -43.92 2.80
C GLN A 683 -27.06 -44.75 1.56
N GLN A 684 -26.49 -44.37 0.41
CA GLN A 684 -25.83 -45.33 -0.48
C GLN A 684 -24.38 -44.89 -0.68
N ASN A 685 -23.44 -45.64 -0.11
CA ASN A 685 -22.00 -45.45 -0.30
C ASN A 685 -21.51 -46.25 -1.51
N LEU A 686 -20.40 -45.82 -2.12
CA LEU A 686 -19.15 -46.57 -2.33
C LEU A 686 -18.28 -45.86 -3.41
N ILE A 687 -16.94 -45.82 -3.40
CA ILE A 687 -15.85 -45.70 -2.38
C ILE A 687 -14.54 -45.84 -3.20
N VAL A 688 -13.42 -45.12 -3.01
CA VAL A 688 -12.98 -43.95 -2.19
C VAL A 688 -11.78 -43.33 -2.99
N SER A 689 -10.92 -42.37 -2.64
CA SER A 689 -10.45 -41.62 -1.44
C SER A 689 -9.72 -40.32 -1.95
N ASN A 690 -9.23 -39.35 -1.17
CA ASN A 690 -9.46 -38.86 0.21
C ASN A 690 -8.91 -37.40 0.31
N THR A 691 -9.47 -36.59 1.23
CA THR A 691 -8.87 -35.38 1.89
C THR A 691 -8.41 -34.20 0.98
N GLU A 692 -8.49 -32.93 1.38
CA GLU A 692 -8.87 -32.28 2.65
C GLU A 692 -9.49 -30.87 2.39
N ALA A 693 -9.95 -30.18 3.44
CA ALA A 693 -10.65 -28.87 3.39
C ALA A 693 -10.28 -28.04 4.67
N PRO A 694 -10.76 -26.79 4.92
CA PRO A 694 -11.68 -25.93 4.15
C PRO A 694 -11.20 -24.46 3.97
N GLY A 695 -12.07 -23.58 3.45
CA GLY A 695 -11.88 -22.11 3.46
C GLY A 695 -13.13 -21.35 2.98
N ASP A 696 -13.54 -20.29 3.69
CA ASP A 696 -14.87 -19.67 3.59
C ASP A 696 -15.08 -18.63 2.47
N ASP A 697 -16.36 -18.36 2.16
CA ASP A 697 -16.79 -17.43 1.10
C ASP A 697 -17.64 -16.23 1.63
N LYS A 698 -17.20 -15.03 1.25
CA LYS A 698 -17.94 -13.77 0.97
C LYS A 698 -19.19 -13.30 1.78
N ILE A 699 -19.00 -12.13 2.42
CA ILE A 699 -19.68 -10.82 2.15
C ILE A 699 -21.19 -10.59 2.51
N CYS A 700 -21.42 -9.44 3.19
CA CYS A 700 -22.63 -8.58 3.30
C CYS A 700 -23.85 -8.91 4.20
N SER A 701 -23.93 -8.14 5.30
CA SER A 701 -24.97 -7.13 5.62
C SER A 701 -26.45 -7.36 5.27
N THR A 702 -27.34 -7.35 6.29
CA THR A 702 -28.53 -6.44 6.36
C THR A 702 -29.18 -6.43 7.76
N ASN A 703 -30.17 -5.54 7.99
CA ASN A 703 -30.70 -5.16 9.31
C ASN A 703 -31.98 -5.91 9.75
N GLY A 704 -32.20 -6.01 11.07
CA GLY A 704 -33.45 -5.48 11.67
C GLY A 704 -34.28 -6.35 12.64
N PHE A 705 -34.32 -5.93 13.93
CA PHE A 705 -35.37 -6.15 14.96
C PHE A 705 -35.70 -7.61 15.38
N THR A 706 -36.18 -7.97 16.59
CA THR A 706 -36.53 -7.31 17.89
C THR A 706 -36.32 -8.40 18.99
N ALA A 707 -36.18 -8.20 20.32
CA ALA A 707 -36.93 -7.36 21.26
C ALA A 707 -36.24 -7.22 22.65
N HIS A 708 -36.77 -6.30 23.47
CA HIS A 708 -36.66 -6.04 24.93
C HIS A 708 -36.01 -7.10 25.88
N THR A 709 -35.43 -6.75 27.06
CA THR A 709 -35.88 -5.71 28.01
C THR A 709 -34.78 -5.26 29.00
N VAL A 710 -34.60 -3.94 29.18
CA VAL A 710 -34.06 -3.28 30.41
C VAL A 710 -34.82 -1.97 30.59
N GLY A 711 -35.05 -1.50 31.82
CA GLY A 711 -35.87 -0.32 32.11
C GLY A 711 -35.17 0.76 32.95
N SER A 712 -35.48 2.03 32.63
CA SER A 712 -35.13 3.27 33.36
C SER A 712 -33.64 3.67 33.42
N SER A 713 -33.27 4.97 33.37
CA SER A 713 -34.09 6.20 33.33
C SER A 713 -33.38 7.44 32.75
N ALA A 714 -34.18 8.31 32.13
CA ALA A 714 -34.04 9.78 31.98
C ALA A 714 -33.00 10.41 31.02
N GLN A 715 -33.51 11.34 30.18
CA GLN A 715 -32.90 12.59 29.67
C GLN A 715 -31.48 12.55 29.02
N GLY A 716 -31.24 12.92 27.75
CA GLY A 716 -32.13 13.30 26.64
C GLY A 716 -32.09 14.79 26.24
N ILE A 717 -31.38 15.13 25.13
CA ILE A 717 -31.58 16.29 24.23
C ILE A 717 -30.71 16.12 22.95
N CYS A 718 -31.17 16.73 21.85
CA CYS A 718 -30.54 16.99 20.53
C CYS A 718 -28.99 17.04 20.42
N GLY A 719 -28.32 16.77 19.27
CA GLY A 719 -28.76 16.69 17.86
C GLY A 719 -28.83 18.08 17.16
N THR A 720 -28.41 18.35 15.92
CA THR A 720 -27.74 17.61 14.83
C THR A 720 -27.27 18.66 13.80
N LEU A 721 -26.12 18.50 13.14
CA LEU A 721 -25.96 18.84 11.70
C LEU A 721 -24.62 18.28 11.15
N GLY A 722 -24.46 18.28 9.82
CA GLY A 722 -23.27 17.83 9.11
C GLY A 722 -23.30 18.19 7.62
N SER A 723 -22.59 17.41 6.79
CA SER A 723 -22.31 17.63 5.35
C SER A 723 -21.20 18.67 5.06
N GLY A 724 -20.30 18.47 4.09
CA GLY A 724 -20.03 17.27 3.27
C GLY A 724 -19.56 17.57 1.84
N ALA A 725 -18.97 16.56 1.16
CA ALA A 725 -18.59 16.53 -0.28
C ALA A 725 -17.40 17.45 -0.71
N LYS A 726 -16.64 17.24 -1.82
CA LYS A 726 -16.41 16.08 -2.73
C LYS A 726 -15.21 16.36 -3.66
N ASN A 727 -14.49 15.31 -4.11
CA ASN A 727 -13.61 15.23 -5.32
C ASN A 727 -12.38 16.19 -5.36
N GLY A 728 -11.35 16.05 -6.21
CA GLY A 728 -10.92 14.96 -7.13
C GLY A 728 -9.88 15.44 -8.19
N GLY A 729 -8.97 14.57 -8.66
CA GLY A 729 -7.86 14.89 -9.62
C GLY A 729 -6.54 15.25 -8.91
N GLN A 730 -5.29 14.86 -9.26
CA GLN A 730 -4.58 14.12 -10.35
C GLN A 730 -3.62 15.03 -11.19
N GLU A 731 -2.43 14.49 -11.52
CA GLU A 731 -1.39 15.03 -12.46
C GLU A 731 -0.46 16.16 -11.94
N THR A 732 0.74 16.42 -12.51
CA THR A 732 1.99 15.62 -12.51
C THR A 732 3.22 16.50 -12.86
N ILE A 733 4.47 16.05 -12.56
CA ILE A 733 5.76 16.46 -13.23
C ILE A 733 6.25 17.92 -12.90
N GLU A 734 7.53 18.34 -12.86
CA GLU A 734 8.85 17.75 -13.22
C GLU A 734 10.02 18.08 -12.23
N MET A 735 11.24 17.64 -12.60
CA MET A 735 12.57 17.75 -11.98
C MET A 735 13.17 19.17 -11.81
N VAL A 736 14.21 19.27 -10.94
CA VAL A 736 15.56 19.77 -11.32
C VAL A 736 16.64 18.93 -10.60
N LYS A 737 17.81 18.73 -11.23
CA LYS A 737 18.99 18.02 -10.65
C LYS A 737 20.30 18.73 -10.99
N GLY A 738 21.22 18.84 -10.03
CA GLY A 738 22.63 19.24 -10.22
C GLY A 738 23.44 19.11 -8.91
N GLY A 739 24.78 18.97 -8.92
CA GLY A 739 25.66 18.88 -10.08
C GLY A 739 27.17 18.79 -9.82
N HIS A 740 27.65 17.65 -9.30
CA HIS A 740 29.06 17.16 -9.37
C HIS A 740 30.18 17.86 -8.54
N GLN A 741 31.34 17.17 -8.52
CA GLN A 741 32.72 17.61 -8.17
C GLN A 741 33.11 17.72 -6.68
N THR A 742 34.28 17.23 -6.21
CA THR A 742 35.20 16.16 -6.69
C THR A 742 36.18 15.69 -5.58
N LEU A 743 36.79 14.51 -5.79
CA LEU A 743 38.06 14.00 -5.23
C LEU A 743 38.24 13.77 -3.70
N GLU A 744 38.34 12.48 -3.37
CA GLU A 744 39.45 11.81 -2.67
C GLU A 744 39.96 12.30 -1.29
N SER A 745 39.81 11.40 -0.32
CA SER A 745 40.63 11.35 0.89
C SER A 745 41.72 10.27 0.74
N CYS A 746 42.96 10.61 1.06
CA CYS A 746 44.04 9.63 1.31
C CYS A 746 44.62 9.83 2.72
N ARG A 747 44.75 8.73 3.47
CA ARG A 747 45.34 8.70 4.82
C ARG A 747 46.87 8.54 4.75
N GLY A 748 47.62 9.05 5.73
CA GLY A 748 49.05 8.73 5.87
C GLY A 748 49.74 9.38 7.07
N ALA A 749 49.89 8.64 8.17
CA ALA A 749 50.42 9.05 9.47
C ALA A 749 51.78 9.80 9.48
N GLY A 750 51.97 10.69 10.48
CA GLY A 750 53.24 11.33 10.82
C GLY A 750 53.22 11.97 12.22
N HIS A 751 54.22 11.69 13.06
CA HIS A 751 54.22 12.03 14.49
C HIS A 751 54.96 13.34 14.84
N HIS A 752 54.41 14.07 15.81
CA HIS A 752 55.08 14.88 16.85
C HIS A 752 55.77 16.25 16.57
N HIS A 753 55.62 17.13 17.58
CA HIS A 753 56.54 18.18 18.07
C HIS A 753 56.61 19.60 17.43
N THR A 754 55.85 20.52 18.06
CA THR A 754 56.25 21.86 18.59
C THR A 754 56.57 23.08 17.69
N LEU A 755 56.07 24.23 18.19
CA LEU A 755 56.58 25.62 18.11
C LEU A 755 56.48 26.44 16.79
N ASP A 756 55.45 27.30 16.78
CA ASP A 756 55.56 28.78 16.81
C ASP A 756 56.06 29.61 15.59
N SER A 757 55.19 30.55 15.19
CA SER A 757 55.44 31.91 14.66
C SER A 757 56.12 32.21 13.30
N CYS A 758 55.54 33.24 12.65
CA CYS A 758 56.13 34.21 11.71
C CYS A 758 56.50 33.79 10.26
N ARG A 759 56.62 34.71 9.27
CA ARG A 759 55.94 36.01 9.00
C ARG A 759 56.34 36.55 7.60
N GLY A 760 55.39 36.65 6.66
CA GLY A 760 55.57 37.34 5.35
C GLY A 760 56.44 36.60 4.32
N GLY A 761 56.49 37.02 3.05
CA GLY A 761 55.66 38.04 2.37
C GLY A 761 56.22 38.56 1.03
N HIS A 762 55.37 39.21 0.24
CA HIS A 762 55.66 40.10 -0.91
C HIS A 762 56.16 39.50 -2.27
N VAL A 763 55.33 39.71 -3.32
CA VAL A 763 55.60 40.59 -4.52
C VAL A 763 56.72 40.19 -5.50
N ASP A 764 56.58 40.24 -6.84
CA ASP A 764 55.50 40.72 -7.76
C ASP A 764 55.52 39.86 -9.07
N VAL A 765 54.39 39.61 -9.76
CA VAL A 765 53.84 40.33 -10.96
C VAL A 765 54.85 40.36 -12.15
N ASP A 766 54.51 39.91 -13.38
CA ASP A 766 53.32 40.28 -14.16
C ASP A 766 52.90 39.30 -15.32
N ASN A 767 51.69 39.51 -15.85
CA ASN A 767 51.31 39.67 -17.27
C ASN A 767 50.26 38.71 -17.92
N CYS A 768 49.57 39.25 -18.94
CA CYS A 768 48.80 38.60 -20.03
C CYS A 768 47.32 38.16 -19.85
N ARG A 769 46.42 39.17 -19.79
CA ARG A 769 45.31 39.44 -20.76
C ARG A 769 44.24 38.37 -21.15
N TYR A 770 43.00 38.71 -20.75
CA TYR A 770 41.77 38.89 -21.57
C TYR A 770 40.88 37.74 -22.12
N THR A 771 39.56 37.98 -21.96
CA THR A 771 38.39 37.59 -22.80
C THR A 771 38.02 36.11 -22.99
N TYR A 772 36.79 35.71 -23.35
CA TYR A 772 35.37 36.15 -23.13
C TYR A 772 34.53 35.26 -24.09
N SER A 773 33.33 34.76 -23.70
CA SER A 773 32.24 34.28 -24.61
C SER A 773 32.53 33.15 -25.65
N GLU A 774 31.59 32.36 -26.19
CA GLU A 774 30.21 31.96 -25.84
C GLU A 774 29.78 30.72 -26.70
N TRP A 775 28.70 30.04 -26.27
CA TRP A 775 27.65 29.36 -27.08
C TRP A 775 27.91 28.15 -28.03
N HIS A 776 27.11 27.09 -27.76
CA HIS A 776 26.22 26.35 -28.69
C HIS A 776 26.66 25.13 -29.55
N SER A 777 26.26 23.95 -29.06
CA SER A 777 25.19 23.09 -29.66
C SER A 777 25.45 22.02 -30.76
N PHE A 778 24.46 21.11 -30.84
CA PHE A 778 24.07 20.16 -31.91
C PHE A 778 24.68 18.74 -32.05
N THR A 779 23.84 17.75 -31.65
CA THR A 779 23.53 16.44 -32.29
C THR A 779 24.48 15.22 -32.27
N GLN A 780 23.82 14.06 -32.07
CA GLN A 780 24.21 12.66 -32.35
C GLN A 780 24.32 12.37 -33.88
N PRO A 781 24.54 11.11 -34.36
CA PRO A 781 25.01 9.86 -33.72
C PRO A 781 26.21 9.21 -34.46
N ARG A 782 26.69 8.04 -34.01
CA ARG A 782 27.28 7.04 -34.92
C ARG A 782 27.33 5.60 -34.40
N LEU A 783 27.03 4.65 -35.31
CA LEU A 783 27.51 3.26 -35.26
C LEU A 783 29.01 3.22 -35.62
N GLY A 784 29.73 2.15 -35.26
CA GLY A 784 31.06 1.89 -35.81
C GLY A 784 31.79 0.68 -35.22
N GLU A 785 31.89 -0.38 -36.01
CA GLU A 785 32.62 -1.64 -35.80
C GLU A 785 34.05 -1.51 -35.25
N LYS A 786 34.54 -2.54 -34.52
CA LYS A 786 35.56 -3.47 -35.06
C LYS A 786 35.80 -4.71 -34.20
N VAL A 787 36.26 -5.78 -34.85
CA VAL A 787 36.61 -7.09 -34.28
C VAL A 787 37.93 -7.56 -34.88
N GLN A 788 38.94 -7.95 -34.07
CA GLN A 788 39.94 -8.96 -34.46
C GLN A 788 40.83 -9.49 -33.31
N LEU A 789 40.58 -10.74 -32.92
CA LEU A 789 41.53 -11.86 -32.66
C LEU A 789 42.88 -11.66 -31.92
N CYS A 790 42.89 -12.17 -30.68
CA CYS A 790 43.71 -13.31 -30.18
C CYS A 790 45.25 -13.28 -29.95
N ASN A 791 45.58 -13.80 -28.75
CA ASN A 791 46.70 -14.68 -28.35
C ASN A 791 48.15 -14.15 -28.29
N GLN A 792 48.63 -13.95 -27.05
CA GLN A 792 49.80 -14.67 -26.50
C GLN A 792 49.76 -14.68 -24.95
N ASP A 793 50.46 -15.64 -24.34
CA ASP A 793 50.19 -16.12 -22.97
C ASP A 793 51.02 -15.47 -21.83
N ASP A 794 50.60 -15.79 -20.60
CA ASP A 794 51.47 -16.01 -19.41
C ASP A 794 52.21 -14.76 -18.82
N LYS A 795 51.72 -14.09 -17.75
CA LYS A 795 51.69 -14.64 -16.37
C LYS A 795 51.10 -13.68 -15.30
N HIS A 796 50.50 -14.28 -14.27
CA HIS A 796 50.46 -13.82 -12.86
C HIS A 796 49.77 -12.47 -12.52
N LYS A 797 48.45 -12.51 -12.21
CA LYS A 797 47.90 -12.31 -10.84
C LYS A 797 46.37 -12.38 -10.82
N HIS A 798 45.80 -12.60 -9.62
CA HIS A 798 44.35 -12.57 -9.40
C HIS A 798 43.79 -11.14 -9.46
N ALA A 799 42.61 -11.02 -10.04
CA ALA A 799 41.65 -9.94 -9.78
C ALA A 799 40.27 -10.59 -9.53
N PRO A 800 39.58 -10.27 -8.42
CA PRO A 800 38.18 -10.65 -8.24
C PRO A 800 37.27 -9.56 -8.81
N ASP A 801 36.28 -9.94 -9.59
CA ASP A 801 35.04 -9.18 -9.75
C ASP A 801 33.94 -10.11 -10.28
N TYR A 802 32.77 -10.07 -9.65
CA TYR A 802 31.56 -10.71 -10.18
C TYR A 802 30.41 -9.70 -10.15
N VAL A 803 29.72 -9.62 -11.28
CA VAL A 803 28.53 -8.82 -11.53
C VAL A 803 27.39 -9.24 -10.61
N LEU A 804 26.60 -8.28 -10.11
CA LEU A 804 25.14 -8.37 -10.18
C LEU A 804 24.45 -6.99 -10.06
N THR A 805 23.25 -6.90 -10.62
CA THR A 805 22.48 -5.67 -10.84
C THR A 805 21.25 -5.57 -9.93
N TYR A 806 20.64 -4.38 -9.92
CA TYR A 806 19.34 -4.10 -9.31
C TYR A 806 18.25 -5.12 -9.68
N ASN A 807 17.30 -5.30 -8.76
CA ASN A 807 15.91 -5.67 -9.07
C ASN A 807 14.96 -4.75 -8.29
N TYR A 808 13.86 -4.36 -8.95
CA TYR A 808 12.75 -3.60 -8.37
C TYR A 808 11.48 -4.03 -9.10
N GLU A 809 10.57 -4.72 -8.43
CA GLU A 809 9.31 -5.20 -9.03
C GLU A 809 8.09 -4.74 -8.25
N GLY A 810 7.09 -4.26 -8.99
CA GLY A 810 5.78 -3.87 -8.48
C GLY A 810 4.75 -5.01 -8.59
N LYS A 811 3.62 -4.85 -7.87
CA LYS A 811 2.55 -5.85 -7.80
C LYS A 811 1.90 -6.13 -9.17
N GLY A 812 1.64 -7.40 -9.51
CA GLY A 812 0.50 -7.75 -10.38
C GLY A 812 0.56 -9.04 -11.20
N SER A 813 0.39 -10.22 -10.57
CA SER A 813 -0.27 -11.38 -11.22
C SER A 813 -0.70 -12.44 -10.19
N VAL A 814 -1.59 -13.35 -10.57
CA VAL A 814 -2.05 -14.50 -9.77
C VAL A 814 -1.74 -15.82 -10.49
N ALA A 815 -0.52 -16.31 -10.27
CA ALA A 815 -0.11 -17.69 -10.51
C ALA A 815 1.07 -18.01 -9.58
N GLY A 816 1.05 -19.18 -8.93
CA GLY A 816 2.13 -19.61 -8.04
C GLY A 816 3.29 -20.24 -8.81
N SER A 817 4.48 -19.63 -8.75
CA SER A 817 5.70 -20.21 -9.31
C SER A 817 6.22 -21.33 -8.41
N ILE A 818 6.23 -22.57 -8.91
CA ILE A 818 6.86 -23.70 -8.22
C ILE A 818 8.39 -23.58 -8.38
N GLY A 819 9.09 -23.42 -7.26
CA GLY A 819 10.55 -23.45 -7.21
C GLY A 819 11.07 -24.83 -6.82
N CYS A 820 11.59 -25.59 -7.77
CA CYS A 820 12.34 -26.82 -7.53
C CYS A 820 13.75 -26.70 -8.09
N CYS A 821 14.71 -26.33 -7.24
CA CYS A 821 16.13 -26.51 -7.51
C CYS A 821 16.59 -27.83 -6.88
N SER A 822 16.82 -28.85 -7.70
CA SER A 822 17.58 -30.05 -7.35
C SER A 822 18.52 -30.36 -8.50
N GLU A 823 19.80 -30.52 -8.21
CA GLU A 823 20.84 -30.61 -9.22
C GLU A 823 20.86 -31.98 -9.94
N ARG A 824 21.14 -31.91 -11.24
CA ARG A 824 21.79 -32.92 -12.11
C ARG A 824 21.96 -34.35 -11.57
N GLN A 825 21.49 -35.30 -12.39
CA GLN A 825 22.44 -35.89 -13.34
C GLN A 825 21.78 -36.23 -14.69
N GLU A 826 22.59 -36.25 -15.75
CA GLU A 826 22.25 -36.87 -17.04
C GLU A 826 22.20 -38.42 -16.85
N GLU A 827 21.63 -39.27 -17.72
CA GLU A 827 21.37 -39.20 -19.16
C GLU A 827 20.04 -39.92 -19.52
N ASP A 828 19.19 -39.34 -20.38
CA ASP A 828 18.63 -40.03 -21.56
C ASP A 828 17.77 -39.08 -22.43
N GLY A 829 17.60 -39.43 -23.71
CA GLY A 829 17.08 -38.50 -24.74
C GLY A 829 15.73 -38.84 -25.36
N LEU A 830 14.89 -37.79 -25.53
CA LEU A 830 13.99 -37.60 -26.68
C LEU A 830 12.79 -38.54 -26.93
N GLU A 831 12.38 -39.41 -25.99
CA GLU A 831 11.19 -40.27 -26.21
C GLU A 831 9.83 -39.56 -25.98
N PHE A 832 9.80 -38.42 -25.28
CA PHE A 832 8.54 -37.70 -24.92
C PHE A 832 7.77 -37.10 -26.11
N LEU A 833 8.40 -36.85 -27.27
CA LEU A 833 7.82 -36.06 -28.35
C LEU A 833 6.72 -36.77 -29.16
N ASP A 834 6.62 -38.10 -29.08
CA ASP A 834 5.59 -38.89 -29.79
C ASP A 834 4.37 -39.26 -28.94
N HIS A 835 4.19 -38.63 -27.78
CA HIS A 835 3.02 -38.83 -26.90
C HIS A 835 2.13 -37.57 -26.74
N LEU A 836 2.40 -36.51 -27.51
CA LEU A 836 1.62 -35.27 -27.50
C LEU A 836 0.43 -35.33 -28.47
N GLU A 837 -0.77 -34.92 -27.99
CA GLU A 837 -1.95 -34.78 -28.85
C GLU A 837 -1.70 -33.82 -30.04
N PRO A 838 -2.41 -33.99 -31.19
CA PRO A 838 -2.21 -33.18 -32.39
C PRO A 838 -2.26 -31.67 -32.20
N LYS A 839 -2.97 -31.18 -31.17
CA LYS A 839 -3.10 -29.74 -30.86
C LYS A 839 -1.84 -29.12 -30.25
N PHE A 840 -0.99 -29.92 -29.59
CA PHE A 840 0.22 -29.42 -28.93
C PHE A 840 1.47 -29.55 -29.82
N ARG A 841 1.47 -30.49 -30.77
CA ARG A 841 2.57 -30.68 -31.75
C ARG A 841 2.85 -29.39 -32.54
N THR A 842 1.80 -28.70 -32.99
CA THR A 842 1.91 -27.41 -33.71
C THR A 842 2.49 -26.27 -32.85
N LEU A 843 2.32 -26.31 -31.53
CA LEU A 843 2.89 -25.31 -30.62
C LEU A 843 4.39 -25.56 -30.41
N ALA A 844 4.79 -26.82 -30.25
CA ALA A 844 6.19 -27.22 -30.15
C ALA A 844 6.99 -26.90 -31.43
N GLU A 845 6.42 -27.19 -32.61
CA GLU A 845 7.03 -26.87 -33.91
C GLU A 845 7.23 -25.36 -34.13
N ALA A 846 6.37 -24.52 -33.54
CA ALA A 846 6.51 -23.06 -33.59
C ALA A 846 7.67 -22.56 -32.71
N CYS A 847 7.88 -23.16 -31.54
CA CYS A 847 8.95 -22.79 -30.60
C CYS A 847 10.36 -23.21 -31.06
N ILE A 848 10.48 -24.17 -31.98
CA ILE A 848 11.77 -24.66 -32.52
C ILE A 848 12.33 -23.75 -33.65
N LYS A 849 11.58 -22.71 -34.08
CA LYS A 849 11.92 -21.84 -35.22
C LYS A 849 12.17 -20.37 -34.85
N ARG A 850 12.78 -20.09 -33.70
CA ARG A 850 13.25 -18.75 -33.33
C ARG A 850 14.57 -18.77 -32.58
#